data_AF-A0A9R1ATR9-F1
#
_entry.id   AF-A0A9R1ATR9-F1
#
_cell.length_a   1.000
_cell.length_b   1.000
_cell.length_c   1.000
_cell.angle_alpha   90.00
_cell.angle_beta   90.00
_cell.angle_gamma   90.00
#
_symmetry.space_group_name_H-M   'P 1'
#
loop_
_entity.id
_entity.type
_entity.pdbx_description
1 polymer ?
#
loop_
_entity_poly.entity_id
_entity_poly.type
_entity_poly.pdbx_seq_one_letter_code
_entity_poly.pdbx_strand_id
1 'polypeptide(L)'
;MGSAAGAEAPVHLHGDLEVWIAEARRLPNMDITSERMRSCFTACVSGEGGSRGGGSTGSRTKKKKRVITSASYAYVSVCLAGATVAQTRVIPNSGGPRWDERFRVEVAHAAATLDLHVKDNHVFGARLIGVASVPARRLAAGSLVHGWFPVTHHAHHHHASTSAELRFSLRYTPVAQQQQHGGSTPLCAAVPNAYFPLRRGGRVTLYQDAHVADGQLPGIELDGGATYKHGRCWEDISRAVADAHHLVYVVGWSIHHPVRLVREPAAGAGNTTGSAKTLGELLKGKVHEGVRVVMLIWDDKTSHDRFLLKTDGVMHTHDEETRRFFRHSGVHCVLVPRYGSSKLSIFKQHVVGTLFTHHQKCVIVDSQAAGNNRKITAFLGGLDLCDGRYDTPDHRLFNDLDTVFHKDFHNPTFPVNSYGPRQPWHDLHCKVEGPAAYDILTNFEQRWRKATKWRVNLKKVIVWHYDTLIKIKRMPWIVSPSTDEANACVCDEQDPENWHVQIFRSIDSGSVRGFPKLVQEAQSQNLVCAKNLKIDRSIHSAYVKAIRCAQYFIYIENQYFIGSSFCWHSHKNTDNLIPVELALKIASKIKAKQRFAVYVVIPMWPEGIPTTAAVQQILFWQGQTMSMMYKIIADALESQGLVDSHPQDYLNFYCLGRRELAATPEASLCNDNSALGMAQKHRRFMIYVHSKGMVVDDEYVVIGSANINQRSMEGSRDTEIAMGAYQPHHTSAGDRGGPPRGQVYGYRMSLWAEHLGGRAEEWFRRPESEECVRRVNAAAEENWRAYVSPDDTAAETPRGHLMRYPVKVDRDGGVGPLPGHECFPDVGGKVLGAQSSLPDALTT
;
A
#
# COMPACT_ATOMS: atom_id res chain seq x y z
N MET A 1 -0.80 -52.48 19.09
CA MET A 1 -1.54 -51.20 19.08
C MET A 1 -0.82 -50.24 20.02
N GLY A 2 0.00 -49.36 19.48
CA GLY A 2 0.65 -48.27 20.22
C GLY A 2 0.26 -46.96 19.55
N SER A 3 -0.44 -46.10 20.28
CA SER A 3 -1.01 -44.85 19.75
C SER A 3 0.10 -43.91 19.27
N ALA A 4 0.08 -43.57 17.99
CA ALA A 4 0.74 -42.36 17.50
C ALA A 4 0.18 -41.18 18.31
N ALA A 5 1.06 -40.42 18.97
CA ALA A 5 0.70 -39.18 19.64
C ALA A 5 0.06 -38.25 18.60
N GLY A 6 -1.26 -38.06 18.69
CA GLY A 6 -2.04 -37.31 17.71
C GLY A 6 -1.55 -35.87 17.63
N ALA A 7 -1.08 -35.46 16.45
CA ALA A 7 -0.89 -34.05 16.15
C ALA A 7 -2.25 -33.34 16.32
N GLU A 8 -2.30 -32.32 17.15
CA GLU A 8 -3.54 -31.59 17.43
C GLU A 8 -4.05 -30.91 16.16
N ALA A 9 -5.35 -31.05 15.88
CA ALA A 9 -5.97 -30.43 14.72
C ALA A 9 -5.83 -28.89 14.79
N PRO A 10 -5.46 -28.21 13.68
CA PRO A 10 -5.38 -26.76 13.64
C PRO A 10 -6.72 -26.09 13.95
N VAL A 11 -6.67 -24.93 14.63
CA VAL A 11 -7.84 -24.07 14.87
C VAL A 11 -7.62 -22.72 14.18
N HIS A 12 -8.69 -22.15 13.62
CA HIS A 12 -8.66 -20.81 13.03
C HIS A 12 -8.72 -19.73 14.12
N LEU A 13 -7.65 -18.96 14.23
CA LEU A 13 -7.57 -17.74 15.03
C LEU A 13 -7.81 -16.53 14.13
N HIS A 14 -9.07 -16.09 14.06
CA HIS A 14 -9.51 -14.89 13.34
C HIS A 14 -9.98 -13.82 14.33
N GLY A 15 -9.19 -12.75 14.53
CA GLY A 15 -9.47 -11.73 15.54
C GLY A 15 -8.23 -10.94 15.95
N ASP A 16 -8.21 -10.49 17.20
CA ASP A 16 -7.09 -9.75 17.78
C ASP A 16 -6.37 -10.60 18.83
N LEU A 17 -5.04 -10.57 18.77
CA LEU A 17 -4.17 -11.21 19.73
C LEU A 17 -3.42 -10.13 20.53
N GLU A 18 -3.71 -10.05 21.82
CA GLU A 18 -2.93 -9.29 22.79
C GLU A 18 -1.79 -10.17 23.32
N VAL A 19 -0.56 -9.70 23.18
CA VAL A 19 0.65 -10.39 23.60
C VAL A 19 1.42 -9.49 24.56
N TRP A 20 1.81 -10.02 25.71
CA TRP A 20 2.79 -9.39 26.59
C TRP A 20 3.96 -10.32 26.82
N ILE A 21 5.16 -9.91 26.42
CA ILE A 21 6.40 -10.65 26.63
C ILE A 21 7.19 -9.95 27.73
N ALA A 22 7.22 -10.55 28.91
CA ALA A 22 7.81 -9.94 30.10
C ALA A 22 9.33 -10.17 30.13
N GLU A 23 9.76 -11.40 30.39
CA GLU A 23 11.16 -11.74 30.60
C GLU A 23 11.44 -13.22 30.38
N ALA A 24 12.71 -13.59 30.27
CA ALA A 24 13.14 -14.98 30.34
C ALA A 24 14.03 -15.20 31.56
N ARG A 25 14.24 -16.46 31.94
CA ARG A 25 15.22 -16.85 32.97
C ARG A 25 16.00 -18.08 32.53
N ARG A 26 17.25 -18.17 32.97
CA ARG A 26 18.21 -19.24 32.68
C ARG A 26 18.46 -19.46 31.19
N LEU A 27 18.43 -18.39 30.38
CA LEU A 27 18.82 -18.49 28.97
C LEU A 27 20.33 -18.78 28.83
N PRO A 28 20.72 -19.64 27.88
CA PRO A 28 22.13 -19.94 27.65
C PRO A 28 22.88 -18.70 27.17
N ASN A 29 24.01 -18.40 27.80
CA ASN A 29 24.91 -17.37 27.32
C ASN A 29 25.68 -17.90 26.11
N MET A 30 25.33 -17.41 24.93
CA MET A 30 25.87 -17.90 23.67
C MET A 30 27.26 -17.35 23.34
N ASP A 31 27.73 -16.31 24.02
CA ASP A 31 29.08 -15.76 23.81
C ASP A 31 30.17 -16.82 24.15
N ILE A 32 29.96 -17.61 25.21
CA ILE A 32 30.87 -18.68 25.65
C ILE A 32 30.95 -19.84 24.64
N THR A 33 29.83 -20.14 23.95
CA THR A 33 29.80 -21.21 22.93
C THR A 33 30.56 -20.83 21.66
N SER A 34 30.58 -19.54 21.31
CA SER A 34 31.32 -19.03 20.15
C SER A 34 32.84 -19.03 20.36
N GLU A 35 33.29 -18.82 21.60
CA GLU A 35 34.71 -18.88 21.97
C GLU A 35 35.28 -20.31 21.89
N ARG A 36 34.51 -21.33 22.29
CA ARG A 36 34.92 -22.75 22.15
C ARG A 36 35.08 -23.18 20.69
N MET A 37 34.18 -22.76 19.82
CA MET A 37 34.26 -23.08 18.38
C MET A 37 35.45 -22.38 17.71
N ARG A 38 35.81 -21.17 18.16
CA ARG A 38 37.04 -20.46 17.75
C ARG A 38 38.31 -21.14 18.25
N SER A 39 38.32 -21.64 19.48
CA SER A 39 39.44 -22.41 20.03
C SER A 39 39.77 -23.64 19.17
N CYS A 40 38.76 -24.33 18.64
CA CYS A 40 38.97 -25.45 17.72
C CYS A 40 39.50 -25.01 16.35
N PHE A 41 39.00 -23.90 15.77
CA PHE A 41 39.51 -23.39 14.49
C PHE A 41 40.94 -22.83 14.59
N THR A 42 41.33 -22.30 15.74
CA THR A 42 42.70 -21.80 15.95
C THR A 42 43.69 -22.96 16.15
N ALA A 43 43.23 -24.12 16.63
CA ALA A 43 44.04 -25.33 16.75
C ALA A 43 44.27 -26.07 15.42
N CYS A 44 43.42 -25.85 14.41
CA CYS A 44 43.56 -26.48 13.09
C CYS A 44 44.42 -25.68 12.08
N VAL A 45 44.86 -24.47 12.42
CA VAL A 45 45.65 -23.59 11.53
C VAL A 45 47.11 -23.43 12.00
N SER A 46 47.46 -23.97 13.17
CA SER A 46 48.84 -23.96 13.67
C SER A 46 49.53 -25.30 13.38
N GLY A 47 49.79 -25.56 12.10
CA GLY A 47 50.69 -26.61 11.64
C GLY A 47 51.53 -26.07 10.50
N GLU A 48 52.74 -25.60 10.82
CA GLU A 48 53.99 -25.65 10.02
C GLU A 48 54.99 -24.55 10.43
N GLY A 49 56.14 -25.00 10.96
CA GLY A 49 57.49 -24.54 10.62
C GLY A 49 57.99 -23.15 11.04
N GLY A 50 59.08 -23.10 11.82
CA GLY A 50 60.05 -22.00 11.70
C GLY A 50 60.81 -21.62 12.98
N SER A 51 62.13 -21.84 12.97
CA SER A 51 63.08 -21.69 14.08
C SER A 51 63.70 -20.28 14.20
N ARG A 52 64.05 -19.90 15.45
CA ARG A 52 65.15 -19.04 15.96
C ARG A 52 65.45 -17.64 15.36
N GLY A 53 65.57 -16.64 16.25
CA GLY A 53 66.35 -15.41 16.02
C GLY A 53 66.14 -14.36 17.12
N GLY A 54 67.20 -13.91 17.77
CA GLY A 54 67.15 -13.13 19.02
C GLY A 54 66.86 -11.63 18.91
N GLY A 55 66.51 -11.04 20.07
CA GLY A 55 67.01 -9.74 20.53
C GLY A 55 66.30 -8.46 20.04
N SER A 56 65.53 -7.82 20.92
CA SER A 56 65.82 -6.48 21.47
C SER A 56 64.56 -5.81 22.03
N THR A 57 64.77 -5.19 23.19
CA THR A 57 63.82 -4.43 23.98
C THR A 57 63.52 -3.09 23.31
N GLY A 58 62.24 -2.79 23.08
CA GLY A 58 61.80 -1.53 22.48
C GLY A 58 60.35 -1.25 22.82
N SER A 59 60.14 -0.61 23.97
CA SER A 59 58.83 -0.13 24.45
C SER A 59 58.19 0.82 23.44
N ARG A 60 57.14 0.34 22.76
CA ARG A 60 56.13 1.18 22.10
C ARG A 60 54.76 0.73 22.56
N THR A 61 54.12 1.59 23.35
CA THR A 61 52.73 1.48 23.81
C THR A 61 51.78 1.34 22.62
N LYS A 62 51.53 0.09 22.19
CA LYS A 62 50.44 -0.25 21.28
C LYS A 62 49.14 0.05 22.00
N LYS A 63 48.43 1.08 21.53
CA LYS A 63 46.99 1.28 21.80
C LYS A 63 46.30 -0.08 21.68
N LYS A 64 45.72 -0.59 22.79
CA LYS A 64 44.85 -1.77 22.77
C LYS A 64 43.80 -1.52 21.68
N LYS A 65 43.92 -2.21 20.54
CA LYS A 65 42.79 -2.36 19.62
C LYS A 65 41.68 -2.96 20.46
N ARG A 66 40.60 -2.20 20.62
CA ARG A 66 39.37 -2.65 21.28
C ARG A 66 38.93 -3.89 20.49
N VAL A 67 39.17 -5.08 21.04
CA VAL A 67 38.62 -6.32 20.51
C VAL A 67 37.10 -6.10 20.52
N ILE A 68 36.47 -6.20 19.35
CA ILE A 68 35.02 -6.17 19.24
C ILE A 68 34.54 -7.40 20.00
N THR A 69 34.11 -7.21 21.24
CA THR A 69 33.43 -8.25 22.01
C THR A 69 32.21 -8.66 21.20
N SER A 70 32.14 -9.95 20.83
CA SER A 70 30.88 -10.60 20.47
C SER A 70 29.94 -10.36 21.65
N ALA A 71 29.02 -9.43 21.51
CA ALA A 71 27.91 -9.31 22.45
C ALA A 71 26.77 -10.12 21.84
N SER A 72 26.31 -11.13 22.57
CA SER A 72 25.07 -11.86 22.28
C SER A 72 23.88 -10.96 22.61
N TYR A 73 22.82 -11.00 21.78
CA TYR A 73 21.63 -10.16 21.96
C TYR A 73 20.36 -10.97 21.77
N ALA A 74 19.47 -10.99 22.76
CA ALA A 74 18.25 -11.79 22.71
C ALA A 74 17.03 -10.97 22.23
N TYR A 75 16.14 -11.63 21.49
CA TYR A 75 14.80 -11.16 21.16
C TYR A 75 13.83 -12.33 21.00
N VAL A 76 12.53 -12.04 21.00
CA VAL A 76 11.48 -13.04 20.84
C VAL A 76 10.67 -12.73 19.58
N SER A 77 10.41 -13.74 18.76
CA SER A 77 9.44 -13.68 17.65
C SER A 77 8.20 -14.48 18.03
N VAL A 78 7.02 -13.90 17.86
CA VAL A 78 5.73 -14.61 17.99
C VAL A 78 5.32 -15.08 16.60
N CYS A 79 5.10 -16.38 16.46
CA CYS A 79 4.83 -17.03 15.19
C CYS A 79 3.49 -17.79 15.23
N LEU A 80 2.71 -17.67 14.16
CA LEU A 80 1.46 -18.42 13.94
C LEU A 80 1.46 -18.96 12.51
N ALA A 81 1.23 -20.25 12.34
CA ALA A 81 1.21 -20.92 11.03
C ALA A 81 2.48 -20.65 10.16
N GLY A 82 3.63 -20.42 10.80
CA GLY A 82 4.90 -20.06 10.15
C GLY A 82 5.10 -18.56 9.91
N ALA A 83 4.04 -17.74 9.98
CA ALA A 83 4.12 -16.28 9.85
C ALA A 83 4.59 -15.63 11.15
N THR A 84 5.45 -14.61 11.07
CA THR A 84 5.87 -13.84 12.26
C THR A 84 4.92 -12.66 12.47
N VAL A 85 4.12 -12.72 13.53
CA VAL A 85 3.07 -11.72 13.81
C VAL A 85 3.54 -10.60 14.75
N ALA A 86 4.55 -10.85 15.59
CA ALA A 86 5.17 -9.82 16.44
C ALA A 86 6.63 -10.13 16.75
N GLN A 87 7.43 -9.10 17.05
CA GLN A 87 8.83 -9.24 17.47
C GLN A 87 9.21 -8.21 18.53
N THR A 88 9.87 -8.65 19.60
CA THR A 88 10.40 -7.75 20.62
C THR A 88 11.64 -6.99 20.16
N ARG A 89 12.04 -5.98 20.94
CA ARG A 89 13.34 -5.34 20.77
C ARG A 89 14.49 -6.29 21.04
N VAL A 90 15.63 -5.96 20.45
CA VAL A 90 16.89 -6.69 20.66
C VAL A 90 17.56 -6.10 21.90
N ILE A 91 17.75 -6.92 22.94
CA ILE A 91 18.41 -6.53 24.20
C ILE A 91 19.65 -7.38 24.44
N PRO A 92 20.65 -6.91 25.22
CA PRO A 92 21.81 -7.73 25.56
C PRO A 92 21.37 -9.09 26.13
N ASN A 93 21.94 -10.17 25.62
CA ASN A 93 21.67 -11.50 26.15
C ASN A 93 22.23 -11.59 27.57
N SER A 94 21.45 -12.18 28.46
CA SER A 94 21.81 -12.42 29.85
C SER A 94 21.10 -13.69 30.32
N GLY A 95 21.42 -14.16 31.52
CA GLY A 95 20.64 -15.24 32.13
C GLY A 95 19.18 -14.86 32.38
N GLY A 96 18.81 -13.58 32.35
CA GLY A 96 17.45 -13.11 32.63
C GLY A 96 17.03 -11.83 31.90
N PRO A 97 16.94 -11.84 30.56
CA PRO A 97 16.62 -10.64 29.79
C PRO A 97 15.15 -10.24 30.01
N ARG A 98 14.92 -8.92 30.15
CA ARG A 98 13.61 -8.31 30.35
C ARG A 98 13.22 -7.42 29.17
N TRP A 99 12.17 -7.82 28.46
CA TRP A 99 11.62 -7.03 27.34
C TRP A 99 10.51 -6.11 27.83
N ASP A 100 9.56 -6.65 28.59
CA ASP A 100 8.36 -5.93 29.04
C ASP A 100 7.66 -5.18 27.89
N GLU A 101 7.31 -5.94 26.84
CA GLU A 101 6.72 -5.39 25.62
C GLU A 101 5.34 -5.97 25.36
N ARG A 102 4.40 -5.09 24.99
CA ARG A 102 3.04 -5.44 24.62
C ARG A 102 2.80 -5.23 23.13
N PHE A 103 2.04 -6.14 22.55
CA PHE A 103 1.60 -6.10 21.16
C PHE A 103 0.11 -6.37 21.11
N ARG A 104 -0.58 -5.68 20.21
CA ARG A 104 -1.91 -6.04 19.77
C ARG A 104 -1.81 -6.28 18.28
N VAL A 105 -2.12 -7.49 17.85
CA VAL A 105 -1.90 -7.91 16.47
C VAL A 105 -3.18 -8.52 15.91
N GLU A 106 -3.56 -8.09 14.71
CA GLU A 106 -4.61 -8.75 13.95
C GLU A 106 -4.11 -10.12 13.47
N VAL A 107 -4.94 -11.16 13.60
CA VAL A 107 -4.63 -12.52 13.17
C VAL A 107 -5.79 -13.12 12.39
N ALA A 108 -5.46 -13.91 11.36
CA ALA A 108 -6.40 -14.67 10.53
C ALA A 108 -5.79 -16.03 10.12
N HIS A 109 -5.20 -16.74 11.09
CA HIS A 109 -4.34 -17.90 10.83
C HIS A 109 -4.98 -19.21 11.30
N ALA A 110 -4.87 -20.28 10.50
CA ALA A 110 -5.12 -21.64 10.95
C ALA A 110 -3.84 -22.21 11.56
N ALA A 111 -3.83 -22.50 12.85
CA ALA A 111 -2.62 -22.97 13.53
C ALA A 111 -2.95 -24.04 14.58
N ALA A 112 -2.04 -25.02 14.74
CA ALA A 112 -2.10 -25.97 15.85
C ALA A 112 -1.49 -25.37 17.13
N THR A 113 -0.41 -24.59 16.99
CA THR A 113 0.27 -23.90 18.08
C THR A 113 0.56 -22.44 17.73
N LEU A 114 0.69 -21.63 18.78
CA LEU A 114 1.35 -20.34 18.75
C LEU A 114 2.74 -20.51 19.35
N ASP A 115 3.77 -20.15 18.59
CA ASP A 115 5.16 -20.40 18.95
C ASP A 115 5.89 -19.08 19.26
N LEU A 116 6.55 -19.00 20.42
CA LEU A 116 7.42 -17.90 20.79
C LEU A 116 8.88 -18.34 20.63
N HIS A 117 9.51 -17.92 19.53
CA HIS A 117 10.88 -18.27 19.21
C HIS A 117 11.83 -17.28 19.90
N VAL A 118 12.57 -17.76 20.89
CA VAL A 118 13.64 -17.00 21.53
C VAL A 118 14.90 -17.12 20.65
N LYS A 119 15.44 -15.99 20.21
CA LYS A 119 16.52 -15.93 19.23
C LYS A 119 17.65 -15.04 19.73
N ASP A 120 18.88 -15.44 19.42
CA ASP A 120 20.08 -14.63 19.54
C ASP A 120 20.31 -13.87 18.22
N ASN A 121 20.64 -12.59 18.27
CA ASN A 121 20.80 -11.70 17.14
C ASN A 121 22.24 -11.17 17.10
N HIS A 122 23.13 -11.93 16.48
CA HIS A 122 24.51 -11.51 16.24
C HIS A 122 24.65 -10.74 14.92
N VAL A 123 25.81 -10.11 14.73
CA VAL A 123 26.14 -9.30 13.54
C VAL A 123 26.00 -10.09 12.22
N PHE A 124 26.19 -11.42 12.27
CA PHE A 124 26.14 -12.32 11.12
C PHE A 124 24.78 -12.99 10.88
N GLY A 125 23.79 -12.77 11.74
CA GLY A 125 22.46 -13.39 11.61
C GLY A 125 21.84 -13.79 12.94
N ALA A 126 20.55 -14.11 12.89
CA ALA A 126 19.83 -14.57 14.07
C ALA A 126 19.91 -16.10 14.21
N ARG A 127 20.24 -16.60 15.41
CA ARG A 127 20.27 -18.02 15.75
C ARG A 127 19.15 -18.36 16.73
N LEU A 128 18.43 -19.45 16.52
CA LEU A 128 17.37 -19.90 17.43
C LEU A 128 17.97 -20.45 18.74
N ILE A 129 17.52 -19.94 19.88
CA ILE A 129 17.84 -20.46 21.22
C ILE A 129 16.84 -21.53 21.63
N GLY A 130 15.56 -21.36 21.30
CA GLY A 130 14.52 -22.35 21.53
C GLY A 130 13.13 -21.77 21.36
N VAL A 131 12.11 -22.57 21.61
CA VAL A 131 10.71 -22.22 21.38
C VAL A 131 9.88 -22.51 22.62
N ALA A 132 9.00 -21.58 22.98
CA ALA A 132 7.90 -21.83 23.92
C ALA A 132 6.58 -21.87 23.12
N SER A 133 5.85 -22.98 23.20
CA SER A 133 4.65 -23.20 22.39
C SER A 133 3.38 -23.24 23.25
N VAL A 134 2.30 -22.67 22.72
CA VAL A 134 0.96 -22.72 23.31
C VAL A 134 -0.01 -23.34 22.31
N PRO A 135 -0.77 -24.38 22.69
CA PRO A 135 -1.82 -24.94 21.82
C PRO A 135 -2.83 -23.86 21.41
N ALA A 136 -3.08 -23.72 20.12
CA ALA A 136 -3.99 -22.69 19.58
C ALA A 136 -5.43 -22.85 20.10
N ARG A 137 -5.88 -24.09 20.33
CA ARG A 137 -7.19 -24.37 20.94
C ARG A 137 -7.35 -23.75 22.34
N ARG A 138 -6.25 -23.63 23.11
CA ARG A 138 -6.27 -23.02 24.44
C ARG A 138 -6.48 -21.51 24.35
N LEU A 139 -5.96 -20.88 23.30
CA LEU A 139 -6.20 -19.47 22.98
C LEU A 139 -7.63 -19.26 22.48
N ALA A 140 -8.11 -20.13 21.58
CA ALA A 140 -9.45 -20.07 21.02
C ALA A 140 -10.56 -20.17 22.09
N ALA A 141 -10.29 -20.84 23.22
CA ALA A 141 -11.19 -20.91 24.37
C ALA A 141 -11.38 -19.55 25.09
N GLY A 142 -10.67 -18.48 24.72
CA GLY A 142 -10.84 -17.12 25.24
C GLY A 142 -10.21 -16.83 26.61
N SER A 143 -9.73 -17.86 27.31
CA SER A 143 -9.06 -17.71 28.61
C SER A 143 -7.70 -17.00 28.49
N LEU A 144 -7.34 -16.17 29.48
CA LEU A 144 -6.01 -15.57 29.57
C LEU A 144 -4.96 -16.67 29.79
N VAL A 145 -4.04 -16.83 28.84
CA VAL A 145 -2.90 -17.73 28.99
C VAL A 145 -1.73 -16.93 29.54
N HIS A 146 -1.30 -17.17 30.77
CA HIS A 146 -0.17 -16.45 31.36
C HIS A 146 0.67 -17.37 32.25
N GLY A 147 1.94 -17.03 32.43
CA GLY A 147 2.85 -17.75 33.32
C GLY A 147 4.24 -17.93 32.74
N TRP A 148 5.00 -18.86 33.34
CA TRP A 148 6.29 -19.30 32.86
C TRP A 148 6.12 -20.54 31.98
N PHE A 149 6.74 -20.53 30.81
CA PHE A 149 6.69 -21.63 29.85
C PHE A 149 8.11 -22.09 29.53
N PRO A 150 8.37 -23.41 29.45
CA PRO A 150 9.68 -23.93 29.12
C PRO A 150 10.07 -23.58 27.68
N VAL A 151 11.37 -23.31 27.47
CA VAL A 151 11.96 -23.06 26.15
C VAL A 151 12.68 -24.34 25.69
N THR A 152 12.18 -24.97 24.64
CA THR A 152 12.69 -26.27 24.14
C THR A 152 13.40 -26.12 22.79
N HIS A 153 14.33 -27.04 22.49
CA HIS A 153 14.97 -27.15 21.17
C HIS A 153 14.23 -28.17 20.30
N HIS A 154 13.95 -27.84 19.04
CA HIS A 154 13.23 -28.71 18.10
C HIS A 154 14.08 -29.81 17.43
N ALA A 155 15.37 -29.93 17.74
CA ALA A 155 16.20 -31.00 17.18
C ALA A 155 15.99 -32.29 17.97
N HIS A 156 15.51 -33.33 17.29
CA HIS A 156 15.31 -34.69 17.78
C HIS A 156 16.45 -35.17 18.70
N HIS A 157 16.10 -35.43 19.96
CA HIS A 157 16.39 -36.64 20.75
C HIS A 157 16.21 -36.31 22.24
N HIS A 158 15.62 -37.26 22.95
CA HIS A 158 15.49 -37.27 24.40
C HIS A 158 16.80 -36.82 25.07
N HIS A 159 16.68 -35.92 26.05
CA HIS A 159 17.74 -35.38 26.92
C HIS A 159 18.49 -34.11 26.49
N ALA A 160 17.78 -32.98 26.47
CA ALA A 160 18.27 -31.74 27.10
C ALA A 160 17.10 -30.75 27.28
N SER A 161 16.33 -30.87 28.36
CA SER A 161 15.50 -29.73 28.78
C SER A 161 16.47 -28.60 29.13
N THR A 162 16.50 -27.52 28.36
CA THR A 162 17.13 -26.31 28.88
C THR A 162 16.32 -25.90 30.12
N SER A 163 16.97 -25.47 31.19
CA SER A 163 16.25 -24.89 32.33
C SER A 163 15.64 -23.53 31.97
N ALA A 164 15.77 -23.08 30.73
CA ALA A 164 15.30 -21.78 30.29
C ALA A 164 13.78 -21.74 30.21
N GLU A 165 13.22 -20.64 30.71
CA GLU A 165 11.79 -20.39 30.66
C GLU A 165 11.52 -18.95 30.21
N LEU A 166 10.38 -18.77 29.56
CA LEU A 166 9.88 -17.47 29.10
C LEU A 166 8.58 -17.14 29.83
N ARG A 167 8.48 -15.92 30.37
CA ARG A 167 7.28 -15.39 30.99
C ARG A 167 6.52 -14.50 30.03
N PHE A 168 5.28 -14.83 29.74
CA PHE A 168 4.40 -14.05 28.87
C PHE A 168 2.93 -14.18 29.26
N SER A 169 2.08 -13.30 28.69
CA SER A 169 0.63 -13.48 28.67
C SER A 169 0.08 -13.31 27.25
N LEU A 170 -0.94 -14.10 26.92
CA LEU A 170 -1.65 -14.08 25.65
C LEU A 170 -3.16 -14.01 25.93
N ARG A 171 -3.85 -13.11 25.22
CA ARG A 171 -5.31 -13.05 25.19
C ARG A 171 -5.75 -12.93 23.73
N TYR A 172 -6.61 -13.83 23.30
CA TYR A 172 -7.19 -13.81 21.97
C TYR A 172 -8.65 -13.39 22.07
N THR A 173 -9.05 -12.44 21.22
CA THR A 173 -10.43 -11.95 21.11
C THR A 173 -10.92 -12.21 19.68
N PRO A 174 -11.88 -13.14 19.47
CA PRO A 174 -12.45 -13.42 18.15
C PRO A 174 -13.19 -12.21 17.57
N VAL A 175 -13.20 -12.08 16.23
CA VAL A 175 -13.96 -11.01 15.54
C VAL A 175 -15.44 -11.00 15.95
N ALA A 176 -16.07 -12.17 16.09
CA ALA A 176 -17.47 -12.27 16.50
C ALA A 176 -17.74 -11.68 17.90
N GLN A 177 -16.80 -11.83 18.84
CA GLN A 177 -16.95 -11.28 20.19
C GLN A 177 -16.81 -9.75 20.20
N GLN A 178 -15.94 -9.21 19.33
CA GLN A 178 -15.82 -7.77 19.10
C GLN A 178 -17.14 -7.15 18.59
N GLN A 179 -18.01 -7.96 17.98
CA GLN A 179 -19.31 -7.53 17.46
C GLN A 179 -20.46 -7.68 18.49
N GLN A 180 -20.35 -8.55 19.51
CA GLN A 180 -21.45 -8.88 20.43
C GLN A 180 -21.49 -8.11 21.78
N HIS A 181 -20.38 -7.59 22.32
CA HIS A 181 -20.35 -6.93 23.65
C HIS A 181 -20.85 -5.46 23.64
N GLY A 182 -22.01 -5.19 23.05
CA GLY A 182 -22.67 -3.87 23.16
C GLY A 182 -21.95 -2.70 22.48
N GLY A 183 -21.01 -2.99 21.57
CA GLY A 183 -20.28 -2.01 20.81
C GLY A 183 -19.48 -2.69 19.71
N SER A 184 -20.14 -3.18 18.66
CA SER A 184 -19.48 -3.35 17.37
C SER A 184 -18.74 -2.04 17.11
N THR A 185 -17.42 -2.05 16.99
CA THR A 185 -16.69 -0.84 16.61
C THR A 185 -17.26 -0.41 15.27
N PRO A 186 -18.02 0.70 15.19
CA PRO A 186 -18.67 1.06 13.93
C PRO A 186 -17.61 1.17 12.83
N LEU A 187 -17.98 0.88 11.58
CA LEU A 187 -17.12 1.16 10.43
C LEU A 187 -16.62 2.61 10.48
N CYS A 188 -17.53 3.51 10.86
CA CYS A 188 -17.31 4.94 11.10
C CYS A 188 -16.59 5.31 12.42
N ALA A 189 -16.18 4.37 13.27
CA ALA A 189 -15.31 4.69 14.40
C ALA A 189 -13.84 4.82 13.97
N ALA A 190 -13.05 5.55 14.77
CA ALA A 190 -11.62 5.67 14.56
C ALA A 190 -10.95 4.29 14.45
N VAL A 191 -10.03 4.14 13.50
CA VAL A 191 -9.15 2.97 13.45
C VAL A 191 -8.29 2.99 14.72
N PRO A 192 -8.37 1.95 15.57
CA PRO A 192 -7.62 1.92 16.81
C PRO A 192 -6.13 1.79 16.50
N ASN A 193 -5.29 2.33 17.38
CA ASN A 193 -3.83 2.23 17.28
C ASN A 193 -3.24 2.79 15.97
N ALA A 194 -3.87 3.80 15.37
CA ALA A 194 -3.23 4.59 14.30
C ALA A 194 -2.39 5.72 14.90
N TYR A 195 -1.32 6.12 14.21
CA TYR A 195 -0.45 7.23 14.65
C TYR A 195 -1.17 8.58 14.66
N PHE A 196 -1.98 8.85 13.63
CA PHE A 196 -2.84 10.03 13.58
C PHE A 196 -4.26 9.69 14.04
N PRO A 197 -4.89 10.56 14.85
CA PRO A 197 -6.25 10.34 15.32
C PRO A 197 -7.27 10.63 14.22
N LEU A 198 -8.51 10.20 14.42
CA LEU A 198 -9.64 10.63 13.60
C LEU A 198 -9.90 12.13 13.83
N ARG A 199 -9.96 12.90 12.75
CA ARG A 199 -10.25 14.33 12.75
C ARG A 199 -11.68 14.59 12.29
N ARG A 200 -12.35 15.54 12.94
CA ARG A 200 -13.72 15.94 12.67
C ARG A 200 -13.77 17.32 11.97
N GLY A 201 -14.94 17.74 11.50
CA GLY A 201 -15.12 19.05 10.85
C GLY A 201 -14.35 19.22 9.54
N GLY A 202 -14.08 18.13 8.82
CA GLY A 202 -13.31 18.13 7.58
C GLY A 202 -14.18 18.25 6.33
N ARG A 203 -13.52 18.38 5.18
CA ARG A 203 -14.14 18.24 3.86
C ARG A 203 -13.25 17.43 2.95
N VAL A 204 -13.85 16.52 2.19
CA VAL A 204 -13.16 15.66 1.22
C VAL A 204 -13.75 15.86 -0.16
N THR A 205 -12.90 16.00 -1.17
CA THR A 205 -13.28 15.87 -2.58
C THR A 205 -12.63 14.61 -3.13
N LEU A 206 -13.42 13.72 -3.72
CA LEU A 206 -12.97 12.47 -4.32
C LEU A 206 -12.77 12.70 -5.82
N TYR A 207 -11.63 12.27 -6.34
CA TYR A 207 -11.30 12.38 -7.76
C TYR A 207 -11.17 10.98 -8.36
N GLN A 208 -11.82 10.78 -9.50
CA GLN A 208 -11.51 9.72 -10.44
C GLN A 208 -10.74 10.35 -11.58
N ASP A 209 -9.63 9.73 -11.96
CA ASP A 209 -8.66 10.23 -12.92
C ASP A 209 -8.07 11.61 -12.62
N ALA A 210 -7.24 12.09 -13.54
CA ALA A 210 -6.68 13.43 -13.50
C ALA A 210 -7.73 14.50 -13.82
N HIS A 211 -8.72 14.18 -14.66
CA HIS A 211 -9.73 15.12 -15.13
C HIS A 211 -11.04 14.41 -15.53
N VAL A 212 -12.18 14.96 -15.11
CA VAL A 212 -13.51 14.59 -15.62
C VAL A 212 -14.19 15.83 -16.18
N ALA A 213 -14.55 15.80 -17.46
CA ALA A 213 -15.20 16.93 -18.12
C ALA A 213 -16.68 17.04 -17.73
N ASP A 214 -17.24 18.26 -17.79
CA ASP A 214 -18.67 18.47 -17.52
C ASP A 214 -19.53 17.71 -18.54
N GLY A 215 -20.53 16.98 -18.03
CA GLY A 215 -21.45 16.21 -18.87
C GLY A 215 -20.86 14.92 -19.47
N GLN A 216 -19.58 14.60 -19.19
CA GLN A 216 -18.95 13.36 -19.65
C GLN A 216 -19.60 12.12 -19.03
N LEU A 217 -20.03 12.23 -17.77
CA LEU A 217 -20.67 11.16 -17.01
C LEU A 217 -22.09 11.55 -16.57
N PRO A 218 -22.99 10.55 -16.40
CA PRO A 218 -24.38 10.81 -16.05
C PRO A 218 -24.54 11.48 -14.68
N GLY A 219 -25.62 12.23 -14.51
CA GLY A 219 -25.98 12.79 -13.21
C GLY A 219 -26.36 11.70 -12.21
N ILE A 220 -25.79 11.75 -11.00
CA ILE A 220 -26.07 10.81 -9.91
C ILE A 220 -26.72 11.57 -8.76
N GLU A 221 -27.96 11.18 -8.43
CA GLU A 221 -28.71 11.78 -7.33
C GLU A 221 -28.20 11.29 -5.97
N LEU A 222 -27.96 12.24 -5.07
CA LEU A 222 -27.57 12.05 -3.69
C LEU A 222 -28.75 12.33 -2.75
N ASP A 223 -28.56 11.99 -1.48
CA ASP A 223 -29.47 12.39 -0.41
C ASP A 223 -29.73 13.91 -0.42
N GLY A 224 -30.98 14.31 -0.19
CA GLY A 224 -31.38 15.73 -0.19
C GLY A 224 -31.59 16.34 -1.58
N GLY A 225 -31.59 15.52 -2.64
CA GLY A 225 -31.87 15.94 -4.02
C GLY A 225 -30.70 16.64 -4.72
N ALA A 226 -29.50 16.59 -4.13
CA ALA A 226 -28.28 17.09 -4.76
C ALA A 226 -27.78 16.13 -5.85
N THR A 227 -27.05 16.65 -6.83
CA THR A 227 -26.37 15.82 -7.84
C THR A 227 -24.88 15.73 -7.51
N TYR A 228 -24.31 14.54 -7.59
CA TYR A 228 -22.88 14.31 -7.44
C TYR A 228 -22.08 15.15 -8.43
N LYS A 229 -21.04 15.82 -7.95
CA LYS A 229 -20.16 16.68 -8.76
C LYS A 229 -18.85 15.96 -9.01
N HIS A 230 -18.61 15.63 -10.27
CA HIS A 230 -17.34 15.05 -10.71
C HIS A 230 -16.20 16.05 -10.51
N GLY A 231 -15.11 15.59 -9.91
CA GLY A 231 -13.94 16.43 -9.62
C GLY A 231 -12.94 16.47 -10.77
N ARG A 232 -12.14 17.55 -10.83
CA ARG A 232 -11.06 17.73 -11.81
C ARG A 232 -9.71 17.84 -11.10
N CYS A 233 -9.12 16.69 -10.79
CA CYS A 233 -7.98 16.59 -9.87
C CYS A 233 -6.83 17.55 -10.23
N TRP A 234 -6.31 17.46 -11.46
CA TRP A 234 -5.14 18.24 -11.86
C TRP A 234 -5.47 19.72 -12.06
N GLU A 235 -6.69 20.07 -12.45
CA GLU A 235 -7.14 21.47 -12.49
C GLU A 235 -7.20 22.07 -11.09
N ASP A 236 -7.77 21.33 -10.13
CA ASP A 236 -7.86 21.76 -8.74
C ASP A 236 -6.48 21.88 -8.09
N ILE A 237 -5.54 20.97 -8.39
CA ILE A 237 -4.13 21.08 -7.97
C ILE A 237 -3.50 22.33 -8.59
N SER A 238 -3.67 22.55 -9.90
CA SER A 238 -3.12 23.71 -10.61
C SER A 238 -3.61 25.02 -10.01
N ARG A 239 -4.93 25.13 -9.77
CA ARG A 239 -5.56 26.30 -9.15
C ARG A 239 -5.07 26.49 -7.71
N ALA A 240 -5.02 25.42 -6.92
CA ALA A 240 -4.56 25.48 -5.53
C ALA A 240 -3.10 25.91 -5.41
N VAL A 241 -2.22 25.50 -6.33
CA VAL A 241 -0.84 25.96 -6.40
C VAL A 241 -0.76 27.43 -6.86
N ALA A 242 -1.56 27.82 -7.86
CA ALA A 242 -1.63 29.20 -8.33
C ALA A 242 -2.10 30.16 -7.23
N ASP A 243 -3.07 29.75 -6.41
CA ASP A 243 -3.68 30.55 -5.35
C ASP A 243 -2.89 30.52 -4.03
N ALA A 244 -1.83 29.70 -3.92
CA ALA A 244 -1.03 29.59 -2.70
C ALA A 244 -0.25 30.89 -2.42
N HIS A 245 -0.20 31.34 -1.16
CA HIS A 245 0.46 32.60 -0.78
C HIS A 245 1.72 32.38 0.07
N HIS A 246 1.86 31.20 0.69
CA HIS A 246 2.91 30.95 1.67
C HIS A 246 3.70 29.69 1.38
N LEU A 247 3.05 28.55 1.13
CA LEU A 247 3.72 27.27 0.92
C LEU A 247 3.10 26.45 -0.21
N VAL A 248 3.99 25.75 -0.93
CA VAL A 248 3.64 24.65 -1.84
C VAL A 248 4.62 23.51 -1.59
N TYR A 249 4.17 22.45 -0.94
CA TYR A 249 4.97 21.27 -0.65
C TYR A 249 4.53 20.11 -1.51
N VAL A 250 5.48 19.49 -2.22
CA VAL A 250 5.19 18.40 -3.17
C VAL A 250 5.98 17.15 -2.79
N VAL A 251 5.32 16.00 -2.86
CA VAL A 251 5.91 14.68 -2.68
C VAL A 251 5.53 13.84 -3.87
N GLY A 252 6.49 13.14 -4.46
CA GLY A 252 6.22 12.17 -5.51
C GLY A 252 7.23 11.03 -5.50
N TRP A 253 6.76 9.87 -5.98
CA TRP A 253 7.66 8.81 -6.42
C TRP A 253 8.39 9.24 -7.70
N SER A 254 7.68 9.93 -8.59
CA SER A 254 8.25 10.64 -9.74
C SER A 254 7.56 11.98 -9.91
N ILE A 255 8.30 12.99 -10.36
CA ILE A 255 7.74 14.29 -10.74
C ILE A 255 8.41 14.70 -12.04
N HIS A 256 7.62 15.05 -13.04
CA HIS A 256 8.12 15.44 -14.36
C HIS A 256 7.76 16.90 -14.63
N HIS A 257 8.74 17.79 -14.52
CA HIS A 257 8.51 19.24 -14.60
C HIS A 257 7.85 19.75 -15.90
N PRO A 258 7.96 19.10 -17.08
CA PRO A 258 7.31 19.55 -18.32
C PRO A 258 5.80 19.30 -18.38
N VAL A 259 5.23 18.48 -17.50
CA VAL A 259 3.79 18.14 -17.58
C VAL A 259 2.92 19.37 -17.41
N ARG A 260 1.78 19.38 -18.11
CA ARG A 260 0.73 20.40 -17.97
C ARG A 260 -0.44 19.81 -17.21
N LEU A 261 -0.89 20.53 -16.19
CA LEU A 261 -1.98 20.09 -15.31
C LEU A 261 -3.38 20.33 -15.92
N VAL A 262 -3.49 21.29 -16.84
CA VAL A 262 -4.73 21.62 -17.55
C VAL A 262 -4.49 21.42 -19.04
N ARG A 263 -5.29 20.57 -19.69
CA ARG A 263 -5.09 20.21 -21.10
C ARG A 263 -6.36 20.27 -21.94
N GLU A 264 -7.50 19.87 -21.38
CA GLU A 264 -8.77 20.02 -22.10
C GLU A 264 -9.09 21.51 -22.34
N PRO A 265 -9.67 21.86 -23.50
CA PRO A 265 -10.21 23.19 -23.73
C PRO A 265 -11.39 23.46 -22.79
N ALA A 266 -11.45 24.67 -22.20
CA ALA A 266 -12.58 25.04 -21.36
C ALA A 266 -13.88 25.07 -22.20
N ALA A 267 -14.97 24.50 -21.67
CA ALA A 267 -16.26 24.50 -22.33
C ALA A 267 -16.67 25.93 -22.73
N GLY A 268 -16.82 26.17 -24.04
CA GLY A 268 -17.19 27.47 -24.60
C GLY A 268 -16.06 28.48 -24.81
N ALA A 269 -14.81 28.16 -24.48
CA ALA A 269 -13.64 28.97 -24.85
C ALA A 269 -13.03 28.44 -26.14
N GLY A 270 -13.00 29.25 -27.20
CA GLY A 270 -12.25 28.93 -28.42
C GLY A 270 -10.78 28.61 -28.11
N ASN A 271 -10.13 27.86 -29.01
CA ASN A 271 -8.76 27.31 -28.95
C ASN A 271 -7.68 28.20 -28.25
N THR A 272 -7.68 28.27 -26.92
CA THR A 272 -6.62 28.91 -26.12
C THR A 272 -5.94 27.91 -25.19
N THR A 273 -5.69 26.68 -25.66
CA THR A 273 -4.85 25.68 -24.96
C THR A 273 -3.35 26.04 -24.98
N GLY A 274 -2.96 27.05 -25.77
CA GLY A 274 -1.57 27.50 -25.92
C GLY A 274 -0.97 28.28 -24.74
N SER A 275 -1.71 28.58 -23.67
CA SER A 275 -1.25 29.45 -22.56
C SER A 275 -0.96 28.76 -21.22
N ALA A 276 -1.27 27.45 -21.09
CA ALA A 276 -1.09 26.74 -19.82
C ALA A 276 0.40 26.49 -19.52
N LYS A 277 0.89 27.04 -18.40
CA LYS A 277 2.25 26.83 -17.89
C LYS A 277 2.50 25.34 -17.60
N THR A 278 3.72 24.89 -17.83
CA THR A 278 4.18 23.60 -17.30
C THR A 278 4.22 23.62 -15.78
N LEU A 279 4.18 22.45 -15.12
CA LEU A 279 4.33 22.32 -13.67
C LEU A 279 5.60 23.04 -13.18
N GLY A 280 6.71 22.85 -13.88
CA GLY A 280 7.98 23.48 -13.55
C GLY A 280 7.94 25.01 -13.58
N GLU A 281 7.30 25.59 -14.60
CA GLU A 281 7.13 27.04 -14.73
C GLU A 281 6.17 27.60 -13.70
N LEU A 282 5.09 26.90 -13.39
CA LEU A 282 4.14 27.26 -12.34
C LEU A 282 4.87 27.37 -10.99
N LEU A 283 5.62 26.33 -10.60
CA LEU A 283 6.35 26.29 -9.33
C LEU A 283 7.46 27.36 -9.25
N LYS A 284 8.19 27.60 -10.35
CA LYS A 284 9.15 28.72 -10.42
C LYS A 284 8.46 30.07 -10.25
N GLY A 285 7.31 30.27 -10.90
CA GLY A 285 6.48 31.47 -10.77
C GLY A 285 6.10 31.76 -9.31
N LYS A 286 5.62 30.74 -8.58
CA LYS A 286 5.25 30.89 -7.16
C LYS A 286 6.43 31.30 -6.28
N VAL A 287 7.63 30.80 -6.56
CA VAL A 287 8.84 31.26 -5.86
C VAL A 287 9.12 32.74 -6.12
N HIS A 288 8.94 33.23 -7.36
CA HIS A 288 9.11 34.66 -7.67
C HIS A 288 8.09 35.55 -6.94
N GLU A 289 6.91 35.02 -6.64
CA GLU A 289 5.87 35.67 -5.83
C GLU A 289 6.14 35.60 -4.31
N GLY A 290 7.23 34.96 -3.90
CA GLY A 290 7.63 34.84 -2.48
C GLY A 290 7.11 33.58 -1.78
N VAL A 291 6.44 32.67 -2.49
CA VAL A 291 5.90 31.42 -1.93
C VAL A 291 7.03 30.41 -1.70
N ARG A 292 6.99 29.73 -0.55
CA ARG A 292 7.95 28.68 -0.21
C ARG A 292 7.60 27.37 -0.91
N VAL A 293 8.31 27.06 -1.98
CA VAL A 293 8.14 25.79 -2.71
C VAL A 293 9.19 24.77 -2.27
N VAL A 294 8.75 23.60 -1.81
CA VAL A 294 9.62 22.53 -1.27
C VAL A 294 9.18 21.18 -1.82
N MET A 295 10.12 20.37 -2.29
CA MET A 295 9.83 19.11 -2.95
C MET A 295 10.67 17.95 -2.40
N LEU A 296 10.00 16.83 -2.14
CA LEU A 296 10.61 15.53 -1.81
C LEU A 296 10.32 14.55 -2.94
N ILE A 297 11.33 14.24 -3.73
CA ILE A 297 11.25 13.25 -4.82
C ILE A 297 12.02 12.01 -4.37
N TRP A 298 11.54 10.81 -4.70
CA TRP A 298 12.33 9.61 -4.51
C TRP A 298 13.61 9.66 -5.37
N ASP A 299 14.73 9.19 -4.81
CA ASP A 299 16.04 9.07 -5.49
C ASP A 299 16.16 7.66 -6.06
N ASP A 300 15.94 7.49 -7.37
CA ASP A 300 16.26 6.25 -8.05
C ASP A 300 17.77 6.16 -8.18
N LYS A 301 18.38 5.33 -7.34
CA LYS A 301 19.84 5.15 -7.32
C LYS A 301 20.43 4.62 -8.63
N THR A 302 19.59 4.15 -9.55
CA THR A 302 20.02 3.70 -10.87
C THR A 302 19.93 4.79 -11.94
N SER A 303 19.26 5.91 -11.66
CA SER A 303 19.25 7.09 -12.52
C SER A 303 20.52 7.92 -12.26
N HIS A 304 21.38 8.05 -13.27
CA HIS A 304 22.63 8.81 -13.13
C HIS A 304 22.88 9.66 -14.37
N ASP A 305 23.28 10.91 -14.13
CA ASP A 305 23.88 11.76 -15.16
C ASP A 305 25.24 12.24 -14.63
N ARG A 306 26.27 11.46 -14.94
CA ARG A 306 27.66 11.76 -14.62
C ARG A 306 28.47 11.74 -15.91
N PHE A 307 29.15 12.85 -16.20
CA PHE A 307 30.17 12.94 -17.26
C PHE A 307 29.70 12.36 -18.60
N LEU A 308 28.74 13.02 -19.26
CA LEU A 308 28.28 12.72 -20.62
C LEU A 308 27.57 11.36 -20.81
N LEU A 309 27.37 10.58 -19.74
CA LEU A 309 26.56 9.36 -19.73
C LEU A 309 25.26 9.63 -18.96
N LYS A 310 24.15 9.69 -19.70
CA LYS A 310 22.80 9.61 -19.15
C LYS A 310 22.41 8.14 -19.07
N THR A 311 22.11 7.64 -17.88
CA THR A 311 21.41 6.37 -17.72
C THR A 311 20.02 6.66 -17.18
N ASP A 312 19.00 6.34 -17.97
CA ASP A 312 17.62 6.31 -17.48
C ASP A 312 17.55 5.28 -16.36
N GLY A 313 16.90 5.65 -15.25
CA GLY A 313 16.74 4.76 -14.11
C GLY A 313 15.95 3.50 -14.50
N VAL A 314 16.24 2.37 -13.86
CA VAL A 314 15.56 1.08 -14.10
C VAL A 314 14.06 1.18 -13.82
N MET A 315 13.65 2.18 -13.03
CA MET A 315 12.27 2.43 -12.65
C MET A 315 11.61 3.56 -13.46
N HIS A 316 12.25 4.06 -14.52
CA HIS A 316 11.72 5.10 -15.42
C HIS A 316 11.20 6.37 -14.70
N THR A 317 11.93 6.84 -13.70
CA THR A 317 11.63 8.11 -12.99
C THR A 317 12.34 9.31 -13.61
N HIS A 318 11.78 10.51 -13.39
CA HIS A 318 12.33 11.80 -13.87
C HIS A 318 13.01 12.62 -12.77
N ASP A 319 13.52 11.95 -11.75
CA ASP A 319 13.97 12.54 -10.50
C ASP A 319 15.21 13.45 -10.69
N GLU A 320 16.25 12.93 -11.34
CA GLU A 320 17.50 13.67 -11.61
C GLU A 320 17.30 14.84 -12.57
N GLU A 321 16.47 14.67 -13.61
CA GLU A 321 16.09 15.73 -14.56
C GLU A 321 15.35 16.86 -13.86
N THR A 322 14.31 16.53 -13.08
CA THR A 322 13.54 17.51 -12.33
C THR A 322 14.39 18.24 -11.29
N ARG A 323 15.30 17.55 -10.59
CA ARG A 323 16.27 18.21 -9.70
C ARG A 323 17.12 19.23 -10.45
N ARG A 324 17.62 18.88 -11.64
CA ARG A 324 18.44 19.79 -12.46
C ARG A 324 17.66 21.03 -12.88
N PHE A 325 16.42 20.87 -13.32
CA PHE A 325 15.57 21.97 -13.74
C PHE A 325 15.40 23.03 -12.63
N PHE A 326 15.34 22.60 -11.36
CA PHE A 326 15.18 23.48 -10.20
C PHE A 326 16.47 23.93 -9.52
N ARG A 327 17.66 23.42 -9.90
CA ARG A 327 18.94 23.67 -9.19
C ARG A 327 19.28 25.15 -8.99
N HIS A 328 18.87 26.01 -9.91
CA HIS A 328 19.09 27.47 -9.87
C HIS A 328 17.78 28.25 -9.74
N SER A 329 16.74 27.61 -9.23
CA SER A 329 15.48 28.24 -8.84
C SER A 329 15.39 28.29 -7.32
N GLY A 330 14.60 29.19 -6.76
CA GLY A 330 14.35 29.20 -5.30
C GLY A 330 13.46 28.03 -4.83
N VAL A 331 13.14 27.06 -5.69
CA VAL A 331 12.45 25.82 -5.34
C VAL A 331 13.42 24.88 -4.61
N HIS A 332 13.03 24.42 -3.42
CA HIS A 332 13.85 23.51 -2.62
C HIS A 332 13.57 22.05 -3.02
N CYS A 333 14.23 21.58 -4.08
CA CYS A 333 14.08 20.20 -4.58
C CYS A 333 15.13 19.25 -3.98
N VAL A 334 14.67 18.20 -3.30
CA VAL A 334 15.54 17.19 -2.66
C VAL A 334 15.17 15.80 -3.14
N LEU A 335 16.17 15.06 -3.65
CA LEU A 335 16.06 13.63 -3.90
C LEU A 335 16.31 12.88 -2.60
N VAL A 336 15.39 11.98 -2.27
CA VAL A 336 15.40 11.20 -1.03
C VAL A 336 15.52 9.73 -1.38
N PRO A 337 16.68 9.11 -1.16
CA PRO A 337 16.79 7.67 -1.26
C PRO A 337 16.09 7.02 -0.07
N ARG A 338 15.47 5.87 -0.34
CA ARG A 338 15.05 4.99 0.74
C ARG A 338 16.32 4.42 1.38
N TYR A 339 16.45 4.58 2.70
CA TYR A 339 17.52 3.98 3.47
C TYR A 339 16.91 3.04 4.50
N GLY A 340 17.45 1.82 4.59
CA GLY A 340 17.20 0.99 5.74
C GLY A 340 17.69 1.72 6.99
N SER A 341 16.85 1.75 8.02
CA SER A 341 17.23 2.35 9.30
C SER A 341 18.56 1.78 9.78
N SER A 342 19.44 2.63 10.33
CA SER A 342 20.72 2.23 10.93
C SER A 342 20.56 1.23 12.09
N LYS A 343 19.31 0.98 12.50
CA LYS A 343 18.89 0.05 13.54
C LYS A 343 18.63 -1.38 13.02
N LEU A 344 18.66 -1.58 11.70
CA LEU A 344 18.60 -2.88 11.04
C LEU A 344 20.01 -3.46 10.87
N SER A 345 20.13 -4.77 10.58
CA SER A 345 21.43 -5.35 10.19
C SER A 345 21.95 -4.74 8.89
N ILE A 346 23.27 -4.74 8.68
CA ILE A 346 23.90 -4.14 7.48
C ILE A 346 23.30 -4.72 6.19
N PHE A 347 23.11 -6.05 6.16
CA PHE A 347 22.45 -6.72 5.02
C PHE A 347 21.04 -6.18 4.78
N LYS A 348 20.19 -6.07 5.82
CA LYS A 348 18.84 -5.51 5.68
C LYS A 348 18.86 -4.02 5.30
N GLN A 349 19.85 -3.26 5.76
CA GLN A 349 20.01 -1.87 5.36
C GLN A 349 20.29 -1.74 3.85
N HIS A 350 21.13 -2.63 3.32
CA HIS A 350 21.42 -2.69 1.89
C HIS A 350 20.18 -3.09 1.10
N VAL A 351 19.47 -4.14 1.51
CA VAL A 351 18.21 -4.58 0.87
C VAL A 351 17.19 -3.43 0.82
N VAL A 352 16.90 -2.79 1.96
CA VAL A 352 15.95 -1.67 1.98
C VAL A 352 16.45 -0.48 1.16
N GLY A 353 17.76 -0.27 1.14
CA GLY A 353 18.39 0.83 0.41
C GLY A 353 18.39 0.65 -1.11
N THR A 354 18.31 -0.59 -1.59
CA THR A 354 18.40 -0.90 -3.03
C THR A 354 17.04 -1.25 -3.62
N LEU A 355 16.11 -1.82 -2.84
CA LEU A 355 14.88 -2.42 -3.38
C LEU A 355 13.60 -1.61 -3.15
N PHE A 356 13.54 -0.76 -2.13
CA PHE A 356 12.31 -0.09 -1.70
C PHE A 356 12.32 1.40 -2.03
N THR A 357 11.13 1.99 -2.15
CA THR A 357 10.94 3.35 -2.65
C THR A 357 10.27 4.28 -1.64
N HIS A 358 10.27 5.57 -1.95
CA HIS A 358 9.33 6.51 -1.33
C HIS A 358 8.14 6.70 -2.28
N HIS A 359 6.99 6.11 -1.95
CA HIS A 359 5.89 5.96 -2.89
C HIS A 359 4.68 6.88 -2.60
N GLN A 360 4.77 7.75 -1.59
CA GLN A 360 3.76 8.76 -1.28
C GLN A 360 3.64 9.80 -2.41
N LYS A 361 2.41 10.14 -2.81
CA LYS A 361 2.09 11.26 -3.71
C LYS A 361 1.26 12.29 -2.96
N CYS A 362 1.78 13.49 -2.77
CA CYS A 362 1.08 14.57 -2.08
C CYS A 362 1.36 15.94 -2.68
N VAL A 363 0.35 16.82 -2.67
CA VAL A 363 0.52 18.27 -2.85
C VAL A 363 -0.11 18.96 -1.65
N ILE A 364 0.61 19.87 -0.99
CA ILE A 364 0.15 20.56 0.22
C ILE A 364 0.34 22.04 0.00
N VAL A 365 -0.72 22.82 0.16
CA VAL A 365 -0.71 24.27 -0.06
C VAL A 365 -1.44 24.99 1.06
N ASP A 366 -1.19 26.29 1.20
CA ASP A 366 -2.10 27.18 1.92
C ASP A 366 -3.19 27.72 0.98
N SER A 367 -4.45 27.57 1.36
CA SER A 367 -5.61 28.00 0.59
C SER A 367 -6.47 28.99 1.40
N GLN A 368 -7.40 29.65 0.73
CA GLN A 368 -8.30 30.63 1.34
C GLN A 368 -9.20 29.97 2.42
N ALA A 369 -9.24 30.54 3.62
CA ALA A 369 -10.19 30.20 4.67
C ALA A 369 -11.25 31.32 4.84
N ALA A 370 -12.05 31.27 5.91
CA ALA A 370 -13.01 32.33 6.20
C ALA A 370 -12.34 33.69 6.43
N GLY A 371 -12.92 34.76 5.88
CA GLY A 371 -12.38 36.12 5.98
C GLY A 371 -11.04 36.27 5.26
N ASN A 372 -10.06 36.91 5.91
CA ASN A 372 -8.70 37.08 5.38
C ASN A 372 -7.71 36.00 5.83
N ASN A 373 -8.21 34.95 6.49
CA ASN A 373 -7.38 33.86 6.98
C ASN A 373 -7.10 32.83 5.88
N ARG A 374 -6.10 31.99 6.12
CA ARG A 374 -5.74 30.87 5.26
C ARG A 374 -5.77 29.56 6.04
N LYS A 375 -5.92 28.45 5.34
CA LYS A 375 -5.91 27.09 5.89
C LYS A 375 -4.95 26.21 5.09
N ILE A 376 -4.63 25.04 5.61
CA ILE A 376 -3.91 24.02 4.84
C ILE A 376 -4.90 23.15 4.07
N THR A 377 -4.62 22.95 2.79
CA THR A 377 -5.29 21.99 1.91
C THR A 377 -4.24 21.00 1.42
N ALA A 378 -4.58 19.72 1.41
CA ALA A 378 -3.69 18.67 0.94
C ALA A 378 -4.38 17.78 -0.09
N PHE A 379 -3.62 17.29 -1.06
CA PHE A 379 -4.02 16.30 -2.03
C PHE A 379 -3.20 15.03 -1.79
N LEU A 380 -3.82 13.86 -1.86
CA LEU A 380 -3.13 12.57 -1.83
C LEU A 380 -3.89 11.50 -2.61
N GLY A 381 -3.19 10.46 -3.06
CA GLY A 381 -3.78 9.37 -3.83
C GLY A 381 -2.73 8.59 -4.61
N GLY A 382 -3.15 8.01 -5.75
CA GLY A 382 -2.28 7.25 -6.64
C GLY A 382 -1.56 8.09 -7.71
N LEU A 383 -2.12 9.25 -8.09
CA LEU A 383 -1.54 10.12 -9.12
C LEU A 383 -0.26 10.85 -8.67
N ASP A 384 0.87 10.51 -9.29
CA ASP A 384 2.07 11.34 -9.31
C ASP A 384 1.91 12.52 -10.30
N LEU A 385 2.60 13.63 -10.06
CA LEU A 385 2.65 14.75 -11.00
C LEU A 385 3.73 14.50 -12.07
N CYS A 386 3.55 13.44 -12.85
CA CYS A 386 4.47 13.04 -13.91
C CYS A 386 3.76 12.60 -15.19
N ASP A 387 4.54 12.24 -16.19
CA ASP A 387 4.10 11.81 -17.51
C ASP A 387 3.21 10.56 -17.48
N GLY A 388 2.29 10.47 -18.44
CA GLY A 388 1.36 9.35 -18.61
C GLY A 388 0.19 9.32 -17.62
N ARG A 389 0.17 10.18 -16.60
CA ARG A 389 -0.86 10.17 -15.53
C ARG A 389 -2.08 11.01 -15.85
N TYR A 390 -1.97 11.91 -16.83
CA TYR A 390 -3.14 12.67 -17.28
C TYR A 390 -4.04 11.76 -18.10
N ASP A 391 -5.27 11.62 -17.66
CA ASP A 391 -6.31 10.93 -18.41
C ASP A 391 -7.69 11.43 -17.99
N THR A 392 -8.68 10.97 -18.74
CA THR A 392 -10.10 11.19 -18.52
C THR A 392 -10.84 9.85 -18.60
N PRO A 393 -12.08 9.74 -18.09
CA PRO A 393 -12.91 8.54 -18.20
C PRO A 393 -13.07 7.96 -19.61
N ASP A 394 -12.83 8.73 -20.68
CA ASP A 394 -12.86 8.23 -22.07
C ASP A 394 -11.73 7.24 -22.38
N HIS A 395 -10.60 7.35 -21.67
CA HIS A 395 -9.42 6.50 -21.80
C HIS A 395 -8.97 6.27 -23.24
N ARG A 396 -8.83 7.37 -23.99
CA ARG A 396 -8.48 7.41 -25.42
C ARG A 396 -7.21 6.62 -25.73
N LEU A 397 -7.23 5.72 -26.72
CA LEU A 397 -6.06 4.92 -27.13
C LEU A 397 -5.26 5.57 -28.27
N PHE A 398 -5.98 6.04 -29.30
CA PHE A 398 -5.39 6.55 -30.53
C PHE A 398 -5.82 7.99 -30.84
N ASN A 399 -6.85 8.50 -30.15
CA ASN A 399 -7.34 9.86 -30.32
C ASN A 399 -6.50 10.86 -29.51
N ASP A 400 -6.35 12.08 -30.03
CA ASP A 400 -5.69 13.23 -29.37
C ASP A 400 -4.21 13.04 -29.01
N LEU A 401 -3.51 12.11 -29.68
CA LEU A 401 -2.09 11.83 -29.43
C LEU A 401 -1.18 13.04 -29.75
N ASP A 402 -1.55 13.86 -30.73
CA ASP A 402 -0.85 15.07 -31.17
C ASP A 402 -1.42 16.36 -30.55
N THR A 403 -2.46 16.28 -29.73
CA THR A 403 -3.08 17.40 -29.02
C THR A 403 -2.94 17.24 -27.50
N VAL A 404 -3.89 16.60 -26.83
CA VAL A 404 -3.98 16.45 -25.36
C VAL A 404 -2.81 15.65 -24.79
N PHE A 405 -2.36 14.62 -25.53
CA PHE A 405 -1.27 13.74 -25.11
C PHE A 405 0.06 14.05 -25.82
N HIS A 406 0.14 15.17 -26.53
CA HIS A 406 1.37 15.57 -27.20
C HIS A 406 2.52 15.75 -26.21
N LYS A 407 3.63 15.03 -26.45
CA LYS A 407 4.79 14.92 -25.54
C LYS A 407 4.48 14.30 -24.18
N ASP A 408 3.37 13.56 -24.08
CA ASP A 408 2.97 12.79 -22.91
C ASP A 408 2.43 11.41 -23.31
N PHE A 409 2.98 10.85 -24.38
CA PHE A 409 2.68 9.48 -24.80
C PHE A 409 3.38 8.49 -23.88
N HIS A 410 2.60 7.70 -23.14
CA HIS A 410 3.12 6.69 -22.22
C HIS A 410 2.60 5.31 -22.59
N ASN A 411 3.51 4.37 -22.85
CA ASN A 411 3.21 2.94 -22.94
C ASN A 411 4.50 2.11 -22.76
N PRO A 412 4.76 1.54 -21.58
CA PRO A 412 5.99 0.79 -21.32
C PRO A 412 5.90 -0.69 -21.73
N THR A 413 4.79 -1.14 -22.31
CA THR A 413 4.68 -2.50 -22.88
C THR A 413 5.33 -2.59 -24.26
N PHE A 414 5.42 -1.47 -24.98
CA PHE A 414 5.98 -1.41 -26.33
C PHE A 414 7.18 -0.46 -26.39
N PRO A 415 8.03 -0.58 -27.43
CA PRO A 415 8.96 0.49 -27.77
C PRO A 415 8.22 1.83 -28.00
N VAL A 416 8.90 2.93 -27.68
CA VAL A 416 8.36 4.29 -27.86
C VAL A 416 7.92 4.49 -29.31
N ASN A 417 6.66 4.92 -29.49
CA ASN A 417 6.05 5.21 -30.77
C ASN A 417 5.12 6.43 -30.66
N SER A 418 4.62 6.94 -31.78
CA SER A 418 3.78 8.15 -31.82
C SER A 418 2.37 7.91 -32.41
N TYR A 419 2.00 6.66 -32.65
CA TYR A 419 0.78 6.29 -33.39
C TYR A 419 -0.14 5.35 -32.59
N GLY A 420 0.21 5.04 -31.34
CA GLY A 420 -0.65 4.33 -30.40
C GLY A 420 -0.52 2.80 -30.44
N PRO A 421 -1.29 2.08 -29.61
CA PRO A 421 -2.10 2.64 -28.54
C PRO A 421 -1.20 3.22 -27.45
N ARG A 422 -1.54 4.41 -26.92
CA ARG A 422 -1.01 4.78 -25.59
C ARG A 422 -1.58 3.81 -24.55
N GLN A 423 -1.01 3.77 -23.35
CA GLN A 423 -1.61 3.10 -22.21
C GLN A 423 -2.47 4.11 -21.43
N PRO A 424 -3.81 3.95 -21.41
CA PRO A 424 -4.67 4.74 -20.54
C PRO A 424 -4.37 4.52 -19.07
N TRP A 425 -4.65 5.52 -18.26
CA TRP A 425 -4.29 5.59 -16.85
C TRP A 425 -5.53 5.88 -16.00
N HIS A 426 -6.09 4.83 -15.41
CA HIS A 426 -7.19 4.93 -14.45
C HIS A 426 -6.63 5.02 -13.03
N ASP A 427 -7.01 6.04 -12.27
CA ASP A 427 -6.48 6.25 -10.92
C ASP A 427 -7.44 7.03 -10.00
N LEU A 428 -7.14 6.99 -8.69
CA LEU A 428 -7.92 7.64 -7.65
C LEU A 428 -7.07 8.65 -6.88
N HIS A 429 -7.65 9.82 -6.61
CA HIS A 429 -7.03 10.85 -5.80
C HIS A 429 -8.06 11.55 -4.91
N CYS A 430 -7.60 12.34 -3.96
CA CYS A 430 -8.49 13.12 -3.12
C CYS A 430 -7.89 14.45 -2.71
N LYS A 431 -8.75 15.40 -2.38
CA LYS A 431 -8.43 16.65 -1.68
C LYS A 431 -8.99 16.57 -0.27
N VAL A 432 -8.16 16.90 0.71
CA VAL A 432 -8.47 16.92 2.14
C VAL A 432 -8.33 18.34 2.66
N GLU A 433 -9.40 18.82 3.29
CA GLU A 433 -9.47 20.11 3.97
C GLU A 433 -9.92 19.90 5.42
N GLY A 434 -9.49 20.80 6.30
CA GLY A 434 -9.76 20.73 7.73
C GLY A 434 -8.59 20.18 8.54
N PRO A 435 -8.82 19.73 9.79
CA PRO A 435 -7.72 19.37 10.69
C PRO A 435 -6.83 18.21 10.16
N ALA A 436 -7.39 17.28 9.40
CA ALA A 436 -6.64 16.16 8.80
C ALA A 436 -5.57 16.60 7.79
N ALA A 437 -5.72 17.76 7.15
CA ALA A 437 -4.70 18.31 6.25
C ALA A 437 -3.38 18.62 6.99
N TYR A 438 -3.45 18.93 8.29
CA TYR A 438 -2.27 19.20 9.13
C TYR A 438 -1.55 17.91 9.53
N ASP A 439 -2.23 16.76 9.56
CA ASP A 439 -1.59 15.47 9.78
C ASP A 439 -0.77 15.06 8.53
N ILE A 440 -1.29 15.34 7.33
CA ILE A 440 -0.56 15.17 6.06
C ILE A 440 0.66 16.11 6.01
N LEU A 441 0.50 17.38 6.41
CA LEU A 441 1.61 18.31 6.57
C LEU A 441 2.65 17.80 7.58
N THR A 442 2.21 17.31 8.74
CA THR A 442 3.10 16.77 9.77
C THR A 442 3.92 15.60 9.21
N ASN A 443 3.32 14.71 8.42
CA ASN A 443 4.04 13.66 7.70
C ASN A 443 5.14 14.24 6.78
N PHE A 444 4.81 15.24 5.97
CA PHE A 444 5.79 15.92 5.12
C PHE A 444 6.96 16.49 5.93
N GLU A 445 6.67 17.26 6.97
CA GLU A 445 7.70 17.90 7.79
C GLU A 445 8.60 16.88 8.49
N GLN A 446 8.03 15.78 9.00
CA GLN A 446 8.77 14.69 9.62
C GLN A 446 9.77 14.05 8.64
N ARG A 447 9.35 13.84 7.38
CA ARG A 447 10.20 13.31 6.31
C ARG A 447 11.27 14.32 5.88
N TRP A 448 10.89 15.58 5.66
CA TRP A 448 11.81 16.65 5.29
C TRP A 448 12.96 16.79 6.29
N ARG A 449 12.63 16.84 7.59
CA ARG A 449 13.62 16.94 8.68
C ARG A 449 14.53 15.71 8.78
N LYS A 450 14.10 14.55 8.24
CA LYS A 450 14.92 13.35 8.18
C LYS A 450 15.86 13.36 6.97
N ALA A 451 15.36 13.75 5.81
CA ALA A 451 16.12 13.82 4.56
C ALA A 451 17.24 14.85 4.63
N THR A 452 17.01 16.01 5.27
CA THR A 452 17.93 17.16 5.30
C THR A 452 18.89 17.18 6.51
N LYS A 453 19.17 16.02 7.13
CA LYS A 453 20.10 15.96 8.27
C LYS A 453 21.49 16.52 7.90
N TRP A 454 22.04 17.31 8.83
CA TRP A 454 23.40 17.87 8.79
C TRP A 454 24.44 16.82 8.39
N ARG A 455 24.97 16.88 7.16
CA ARG A 455 26.29 16.34 6.84
C ARG A 455 27.29 17.44 7.15
N VAL A 456 27.96 17.34 8.30
CA VAL A 456 29.14 18.17 8.59
C VAL A 456 30.20 17.80 7.56
N ASN A 457 30.30 18.56 6.47
CA ASN A 457 31.49 18.56 5.64
C ASN A 457 32.37 19.69 6.18
N LEU A 458 33.56 19.35 6.67
CA LEU A 458 34.48 20.24 7.41
C LEU A 458 35.00 21.47 6.62
N LYS A 459 34.38 21.82 5.48
CA LYS A 459 34.77 22.97 4.65
C LYS A 459 33.64 23.89 4.19
N LYS A 460 32.36 23.60 4.49
CA LYS A 460 31.24 24.56 4.27
C LYS A 460 30.14 24.31 5.29
N VAL A 461 30.00 25.21 6.27
CA VAL A 461 28.87 25.21 7.20
C VAL A 461 27.62 25.62 6.42
N ILE A 462 26.76 24.67 6.05
CA ILE A 462 25.45 24.96 5.44
C ILE A 462 24.46 25.23 6.60
N VAL A 463 24.32 26.51 6.96
CA VAL A 463 23.39 27.01 8.01
C VAL A 463 21.91 26.98 7.55
N TRP A 464 21.62 26.65 6.29
CA TRP A 464 20.36 27.03 5.60
C TRP A 464 19.12 26.14 5.80
N HIS A 465 19.18 24.98 6.45
CA HIS A 465 18.07 24.00 6.39
C HIS A 465 16.97 24.11 7.46
N TYR A 466 17.16 24.90 8.53
CA TYR A 466 16.13 25.04 9.58
C TYR A 466 15.01 26.04 9.23
N ASP A 467 15.22 26.89 8.22
CA ASP A 467 14.27 27.94 7.81
C ASP A 467 13.56 27.63 6.48
N THR A 468 13.76 26.42 5.94
CA THR A 468 13.11 26.01 4.68
C THR A 468 11.62 25.75 4.86
N LEU A 469 11.21 25.21 6.01
CA LEU A 469 9.80 24.94 6.31
C LEU A 469 9.18 26.14 7.02
N ILE A 470 7.96 26.50 6.62
CA ILE A 470 7.18 27.56 7.24
C ILE A 470 6.76 27.11 8.64
N LYS A 471 6.95 27.98 9.62
CA LYS A 471 6.53 27.76 11.01
C LYS A 471 5.11 28.27 11.19
N ILE A 472 4.10 27.48 10.80
CA ILE A 472 2.68 27.85 10.88
C ILE A 472 2.29 28.39 12.26
N LYS A 473 2.85 27.84 13.35
CA LYS A 473 2.62 28.32 14.72
C LYS A 473 2.98 29.79 14.97
N ARG A 474 3.72 30.43 14.05
CA ARG A 474 4.10 31.85 14.11
C ARG A 474 3.23 32.74 13.20
N MET A 475 2.26 32.16 12.50
CA MET A 475 1.40 32.84 11.52
C MET A 475 -0.06 32.69 11.96
N PRO A 476 -0.56 33.57 12.85
CA PRO A 476 -1.91 33.43 13.40
C PRO A 476 -3.03 33.53 12.36
N TRP A 477 -2.76 34.12 11.19
CA TRP A 477 -3.69 34.17 10.06
C TRP A 477 -3.75 32.86 9.26
N ILE A 478 -2.84 31.92 9.48
CA ILE A 478 -3.01 30.53 9.04
C ILE A 478 -3.66 29.78 10.19
N VAL A 479 -4.92 29.44 10.01
CA VAL A 479 -5.71 28.64 10.94
C VAL A 479 -4.95 27.36 11.29
N SER A 480 -5.01 26.87 12.53
CA SER A 480 -4.29 25.65 12.94
C SER A 480 -5.00 24.95 14.10
N PRO A 481 -5.01 23.60 14.13
CA PRO A 481 -5.65 22.85 15.22
C PRO A 481 -4.91 22.95 16.57
N SER A 482 -3.69 23.49 16.61
CA SER A 482 -2.86 23.46 17.83
C SER A 482 -3.21 24.50 18.92
N THR A 483 -4.12 25.44 18.63
CA THR A 483 -4.66 26.41 19.59
C THR A 483 -6.11 26.09 20.00
N ASP A 484 -6.89 25.52 19.08
CA ASP A 484 -8.22 24.92 19.28
C ASP A 484 -8.48 24.06 18.02
N GLU A 485 -8.85 22.79 18.17
CA GLU A 485 -9.14 21.93 17.01
C GLU A 485 -10.31 22.49 16.19
N ALA A 486 -11.26 23.17 16.83
CA ALA A 486 -12.41 23.81 16.18
C ALA A 486 -11.99 24.90 15.20
N ASN A 487 -10.86 25.57 15.43
CA ASN A 487 -10.40 26.64 14.54
C ASN A 487 -10.15 26.10 13.12
N ALA A 488 -9.58 24.90 13.00
CA ALA A 488 -9.24 24.29 11.71
C ALA A 488 -10.40 23.56 11.03
N CYS A 489 -11.58 23.48 11.66
CA CYS A 489 -12.76 22.92 11.03
C CYS A 489 -13.21 23.77 9.84
N VAL A 490 -13.62 23.11 8.77
CA VAL A 490 -14.12 23.74 7.54
C VAL A 490 -15.60 23.45 7.28
N CYS A 491 -16.18 22.53 8.05
CA CYS A 491 -17.60 22.21 8.07
C CYS A 491 -18.06 22.11 9.54
N ASP A 492 -19.27 22.55 9.82
CA ASP A 492 -19.92 22.36 11.13
C ASP A 492 -20.33 20.90 11.33
N GLU A 493 -20.38 20.41 12.57
CA GLU A 493 -20.75 19.01 12.83
C GLU A 493 -22.18 18.67 12.41
N GLN A 494 -23.08 19.66 12.32
CA GLN A 494 -24.46 19.49 11.84
C GLN A 494 -24.59 19.61 10.31
N ASP A 495 -23.54 20.02 9.60
CA ASP A 495 -23.54 20.09 8.14
C ASP A 495 -23.54 18.67 7.55
N PRO A 496 -24.53 18.28 6.71
CA PRO A 496 -24.54 16.97 6.06
C PRO A 496 -23.29 16.72 5.17
N GLU A 497 -22.66 17.78 4.67
CA GLU A 497 -21.41 17.69 3.88
C GLU A 497 -20.15 17.62 4.75
N ASN A 498 -20.28 17.51 6.08
CA ASN A 498 -19.15 17.30 6.99
C ASN A 498 -18.50 15.93 6.75
N TRP A 499 -17.18 15.87 6.94
CA TRP A 499 -16.39 14.64 6.87
C TRP A 499 -15.57 14.42 8.13
N HIS A 500 -15.52 13.16 8.56
CA HIS A 500 -14.55 12.70 9.55
C HIS A 500 -13.45 11.94 8.81
N VAL A 501 -12.20 12.33 9.03
CA VAL A 501 -11.05 11.87 8.23
C VAL A 501 -9.92 11.42 9.15
N GLN A 502 -9.34 10.27 8.88
CA GLN A 502 -8.17 9.76 9.58
C GLN A 502 -7.05 9.47 8.58
N ILE A 503 -5.83 9.89 8.92
CA ILE A 503 -4.65 9.70 8.07
C ILE A 503 -3.89 8.46 8.51
N PHE A 504 -3.50 7.63 7.54
CA PHE A 504 -2.78 6.39 7.74
C PHE A 504 -1.48 6.38 6.95
N ARG A 505 -0.49 5.62 7.45
CA ARG A 505 0.80 5.46 6.77
C ARG A 505 1.35 4.04 6.87
N SER A 506 2.22 3.75 5.91
CA SER A 506 3.25 2.73 6.01
C SER A 506 4.58 3.46 6.03
N ILE A 507 5.21 3.61 7.20
CA ILE A 507 6.47 4.35 7.31
C ILE A 507 7.25 3.95 8.57
N ASP A 508 8.58 4.02 8.51
CA ASP A 508 9.43 3.71 9.66
C ASP A 508 10.33 4.86 10.10
N SER A 509 10.94 4.70 11.29
CA SER A 509 11.92 5.66 11.84
C SER A 509 13.18 5.88 10.97
N GLY A 510 13.39 5.08 9.93
CA GLY A 510 14.37 5.30 8.88
C GLY A 510 13.99 6.50 7.99
N SER A 511 12.71 6.73 7.76
CA SER A 511 12.17 7.75 6.85
C SER A 511 11.69 9.04 7.53
N VAL A 512 11.49 9.02 8.84
CA VAL A 512 11.00 10.19 9.60
C VAL A 512 11.93 10.63 10.72
N ARG A 513 11.82 11.91 11.09
CA ARG A 513 12.34 12.47 12.34
C ARG A 513 11.14 12.90 13.18
N GLY A 514 11.12 12.49 14.45
CA GLY A 514 10.03 12.78 15.39
C GLY A 514 9.53 11.54 16.13
N PHE A 515 9.75 10.34 15.57
CA PHE A 515 9.43 9.10 16.28
C PHE A 515 10.24 8.96 17.57
N PRO A 516 9.60 8.56 18.68
CA PRO A 516 10.23 8.46 19.98
C PRO A 516 11.34 7.40 19.99
N LYS A 517 12.30 7.60 20.90
CA LYS A 517 13.43 6.68 21.04
C LYS A 517 13.05 5.48 21.91
N LEU A 518 12.33 5.72 23.01
CA LEU A 518 11.88 4.72 23.95
C LEU A 518 10.72 3.90 23.37
N VAL A 519 10.64 2.62 23.72
CA VAL A 519 9.62 1.70 23.20
C VAL A 519 8.26 2.01 23.82
N GLN A 520 8.22 2.34 25.11
CA GLN A 520 6.99 2.70 25.81
C GLN A 520 6.35 3.95 25.21
N GLU A 521 7.16 4.97 24.90
CA GLU A 521 6.69 6.17 24.21
C GLU A 521 6.21 5.85 22.78
N ALA A 522 6.91 4.97 22.06
CA ALA A 522 6.49 4.54 20.71
C ALA A 522 5.14 3.81 20.75
N GLN A 523 4.95 2.91 21.71
CA GLN A 523 3.69 2.21 21.94
C GLN A 523 2.57 3.18 22.33
N SER A 524 2.85 4.20 23.14
CA SER A 524 1.87 5.25 23.48
C SER A 524 1.43 6.11 22.29
N GLN A 525 2.24 6.14 21.22
CA GLN A 525 1.93 6.77 19.94
C GLN A 525 1.47 5.75 18.89
N ASN A 526 1.10 4.54 19.33
CA ASN A 526 0.59 3.46 18.51
C ASN A 526 1.55 2.96 17.41
N LEU A 527 2.86 3.12 17.62
CA LEU A 527 3.88 2.60 16.71
C LEU A 527 4.24 1.17 17.08
N VAL A 528 4.32 0.31 16.06
CA VAL A 528 4.83 -1.06 16.21
C VAL A 528 6.36 -0.99 16.34
N CYS A 529 6.89 -1.62 17.39
CA CYS A 529 8.32 -1.82 17.54
C CYS A 529 8.68 -3.23 17.08
N ALA A 530 9.47 -3.34 16.02
CA ALA A 530 10.03 -4.60 15.57
C ALA A 530 11.55 -4.52 15.63
N LYS A 531 12.16 -5.30 16.52
CA LYS A 531 13.57 -5.14 16.90
C LYS A 531 13.83 -3.70 17.36
N ASN A 532 14.73 -2.98 16.69
CA ASN A 532 15.05 -1.60 17.04
C ASN A 532 14.29 -0.57 16.19
N LEU A 533 13.53 -1.03 15.19
CA LEU A 533 12.79 -0.20 14.24
C LEU A 533 11.41 0.17 14.82
N LYS A 534 11.05 1.46 14.70
CA LYS A 534 9.69 1.96 14.98
C LYS A 534 8.97 2.06 13.64
N ILE A 535 7.79 1.47 13.54
CA ILE A 535 7.04 1.27 12.31
C ILE A 535 5.61 1.75 12.55
N ASP A 536 5.12 2.59 11.66
CA ASP A 536 3.71 2.90 11.48
C ASP A 536 3.21 2.01 10.33
N ARG A 537 2.24 1.14 10.62
CA ARG A 537 1.58 0.24 9.66
C ARG A 537 0.07 0.45 9.65
N SER A 538 -0.36 1.66 9.98
CA SER A 538 -1.76 2.00 10.17
C SER A 538 -2.61 1.84 8.91
N ILE A 539 -2.01 1.86 7.70
CA ILE A 539 -2.74 1.54 6.45
C ILE A 539 -3.27 0.10 6.50
N HIS A 540 -2.40 -0.86 6.83
CA HIS A 540 -2.80 -2.27 6.90
C HIS A 540 -3.93 -2.47 7.92
N SER A 541 -3.80 -1.89 9.11
CA SER A 541 -4.84 -1.95 10.14
C SER A 541 -6.15 -1.26 9.75
N ALA A 542 -6.08 -0.15 9.00
CA ALA A 542 -7.27 0.53 8.49
C ALA A 542 -8.04 -0.35 7.49
N TYR A 543 -7.34 -1.00 6.56
CA TYR A 543 -7.96 -1.95 5.63
C TYR A 543 -8.58 -3.15 6.38
N VAL A 544 -7.84 -3.77 7.32
CA VAL A 544 -8.35 -4.90 8.11
C VAL A 544 -9.60 -4.51 8.90
N LYS A 545 -9.59 -3.36 9.59
CA LYS A 545 -10.79 -2.86 10.31
C LYS A 545 -11.96 -2.67 9.36
N ALA A 546 -11.76 -1.97 8.24
CA ALA A 546 -12.82 -1.67 7.29
C ALA A 546 -13.47 -2.96 6.75
N ILE A 547 -12.65 -3.95 6.36
CA ILE A 547 -13.14 -5.27 5.92
C ILE A 547 -13.91 -5.99 7.02
N ARG A 548 -13.38 -6.03 8.25
CA ARG A 548 -14.04 -6.69 9.38
C ARG A 548 -15.37 -6.02 9.75
N CYS A 549 -15.50 -4.71 9.54
CA CYS A 549 -16.73 -3.96 9.82
C CYS A 549 -17.77 -4.04 8.70
N ALA A 550 -17.36 -4.37 7.46
CA ALA A 550 -18.24 -4.42 6.29
C ALA A 550 -19.46 -5.34 6.49
N GLN A 551 -20.62 -4.86 6.05
CA GLN A 551 -21.92 -5.50 6.23
C GLN A 551 -22.59 -5.94 4.92
N TYR A 552 -22.44 -5.18 3.85
CA TYR A 552 -23.16 -5.37 2.59
C TYR A 552 -22.21 -5.64 1.43
N PHE A 553 -21.23 -4.77 1.18
CA PHE A 553 -20.31 -4.98 0.08
C PHE A 553 -18.97 -4.25 0.26
N ILE A 554 -17.98 -4.69 -0.53
CA ILE A 554 -16.69 -4.02 -0.67
C ILE A 554 -16.37 -3.86 -2.15
N TYR A 555 -15.98 -2.65 -2.56
CA TYR A 555 -15.47 -2.34 -3.89
C TYR A 555 -14.01 -1.88 -3.79
N ILE A 556 -13.10 -2.56 -4.47
CA ILE A 556 -11.66 -2.28 -4.44
C ILE A 556 -11.17 -2.01 -5.85
N GLU A 557 -10.38 -0.97 -6.01
CA GLU A 557 -9.54 -0.78 -7.18
C GLU A 557 -8.08 -0.70 -6.74
N ASN A 558 -7.25 -1.59 -7.27
CA ASN A 558 -5.85 -1.65 -6.85
C ASN A 558 -4.91 -2.09 -7.99
N GLN A 559 -3.73 -1.48 -8.06
CA GLN A 559 -2.68 -1.89 -9.00
C GLN A 559 -2.16 -3.32 -8.74
N TYR A 560 -2.13 -3.76 -7.48
CA TYR A 560 -1.70 -5.11 -7.11
C TYR A 560 -2.69 -5.74 -6.14
N PHE A 561 -2.84 -7.05 -6.22
CA PHE A 561 -3.66 -7.82 -5.30
C PHE A 561 -2.97 -9.13 -4.89
N ILE A 562 -2.04 -9.03 -3.93
CA ILE A 562 -1.16 -10.10 -3.49
C ILE A 562 -1.05 -10.11 -1.97
N GLY A 563 -1.26 -11.27 -1.34
CA GLY A 563 -1.05 -11.37 0.10
C GLY A 563 -1.53 -12.66 0.74
N SER A 564 -1.34 -12.71 2.06
CA SER A 564 -1.76 -13.82 2.92
C SER A 564 -1.17 -15.18 2.51
N SER A 565 0.09 -15.19 2.07
CA SER A 565 0.75 -16.41 1.58
C SER A 565 0.90 -17.52 2.61
N PHE A 566 0.77 -17.22 3.91
CA PHE A 566 0.70 -18.26 4.93
C PHE A 566 -0.48 -19.23 4.73
N CYS A 567 -1.51 -18.79 4.00
CA CYS A 567 -2.66 -19.59 3.53
C CYS A 567 -2.49 -20.19 2.13
N TRP A 568 -1.40 -19.90 1.40
CA TRP A 568 -1.12 -20.57 0.13
C TRP A 568 -0.56 -21.98 0.36
N HIS A 569 -0.67 -22.84 -0.65
CA HIS A 569 -0.13 -24.20 -0.61
C HIS A 569 1.40 -24.22 -0.43
N SER A 570 2.09 -23.20 -0.94
CA SER A 570 3.54 -23.04 -0.88
C SER A 570 3.93 -21.54 -0.88
N HIS A 571 5.21 -21.22 -0.64
CA HIS A 571 5.78 -19.86 -0.73
C HIS A 571 5.24 -18.83 0.29
N LYS A 572 5.44 -19.09 1.59
CA LYS A 572 4.87 -18.33 2.72
C LYS A 572 5.68 -17.09 3.13
N ASN A 573 5.83 -16.10 2.25
CA ASN A 573 6.69 -14.91 2.45
C ASN A 573 5.98 -13.54 2.43
N THR A 574 4.65 -13.52 2.23
CA THR A 574 3.77 -12.35 2.35
C THR A 574 2.74 -12.52 3.45
N ASP A 575 2.79 -11.63 4.44
CA ASP A 575 2.04 -11.75 5.69
C ASP A 575 0.87 -10.75 5.78
N ASN A 576 0.69 -9.85 4.81
CA ASN A 576 -0.43 -8.92 4.81
C ASN A 576 -1.77 -9.69 4.77
N LEU A 577 -2.71 -9.27 5.63
CA LEU A 577 -3.96 -9.98 5.89
C LEU A 577 -5.11 -9.64 4.92
N ILE A 578 -4.91 -8.71 3.98
CA ILE A 578 -6.04 -8.12 3.24
C ILE A 578 -6.81 -9.18 2.42
N PRO A 579 -6.16 -10.03 1.61
CA PRO A 579 -6.87 -11.08 0.88
C PRO A 579 -7.60 -12.09 1.77
N VAL A 580 -6.97 -12.58 2.84
CA VAL A 580 -7.60 -13.57 3.72
C VAL A 580 -8.75 -12.97 4.53
N GLU A 581 -8.66 -11.71 4.98
CA GLU A 581 -9.75 -11.04 5.69
C GLU A 581 -10.99 -10.86 4.80
N LEU A 582 -10.81 -10.59 3.51
CA LEU A 582 -11.90 -10.54 2.53
C LEU A 582 -12.57 -11.91 2.37
N ALA A 583 -11.77 -12.97 2.14
CA ALA A 583 -12.30 -14.32 1.98
C ALA A 583 -13.01 -14.82 3.25
N LEU A 584 -12.45 -14.56 4.43
CA LEU A 584 -13.06 -14.92 5.71
C LEU A 584 -14.33 -14.09 5.99
N LYS A 585 -14.37 -12.81 5.60
CA LYS A 585 -15.58 -11.99 5.68
C LYS A 585 -16.70 -12.60 4.82
N ILE A 586 -16.42 -12.92 3.56
CA ILE A 586 -17.40 -13.58 2.69
C ILE A 586 -17.85 -14.91 3.29
N ALA A 587 -16.92 -15.77 3.69
CA ALA A 587 -17.22 -17.06 4.32
C ALA A 587 -18.08 -16.91 5.58
N SER A 588 -17.85 -15.87 6.39
CA SER A 588 -18.68 -15.57 7.57
C SER A 588 -20.11 -15.16 7.20
N LYS A 589 -20.28 -14.38 6.13
CA LYS A 589 -21.59 -13.94 5.63
C LYS A 589 -22.38 -15.10 5.02
N ILE A 590 -21.72 -15.98 4.27
CA ILE A 590 -22.28 -17.24 3.77
C ILE A 590 -22.78 -18.11 4.93
N LYS A 591 -21.95 -18.35 5.95
CA LYS A 591 -22.31 -19.13 7.14
C LYS A 591 -23.46 -18.49 7.93
N ALA A 592 -23.56 -17.16 7.92
CA ALA A 592 -24.65 -16.42 8.53
C ALA A 592 -25.90 -16.30 7.62
N LYS A 593 -25.87 -16.85 6.39
CA LYS A 593 -26.93 -16.70 5.37
C LYS A 593 -27.28 -15.24 5.10
N GLN A 594 -26.29 -14.37 5.13
CA GLN A 594 -26.42 -12.95 4.84
C GLN A 594 -25.82 -12.64 3.46
N ARG A 595 -26.53 -11.83 2.68
CA ARG A 595 -26.03 -11.38 1.38
C ARG A 595 -24.81 -10.48 1.55
N PHE A 596 -23.78 -10.72 0.74
CA PHE A 596 -22.56 -9.92 0.72
C PHE A 596 -21.87 -10.05 -0.64
N ALA A 597 -21.22 -8.99 -1.12
CA ALA A 597 -20.46 -9.03 -2.38
C ALA A 597 -19.14 -8.27 -2.28
N VAL A 598 -18.12 -8.76 -2.99
CA VAL A 598 -16.81 -8.13 -3.12
C VAL A 598 -16.45 -8.02 -4.60
N TYR A 599 -16.10 -6.82 -5.00
CA TYR A 599 -15.73 -6.46 -6.36
C TYR A 599 -14.29 -5.94 -6.34
N VAL A 600 -13.41 -6.54 -7.15
CA VAL A 600 -12.00 -6.17 -7.20
C VAL A 600 -11.61 -5.84 -8.64
N VAL A 601 -11.21 -4.61 -8.90
CA VAL A 601 -10.69 -4.15 -10.19
C VAL A 601 -9.18 -4.00 -10.09
N ILE A 602 -8.46 -4.71 -10.96
CA ILE A 602 -7.00 -4.76 -11.03
C ILE A 602 -6.56 -4.56 -12.49
N PRO A 603 -5.31 -4.14 -12.76
CA PRO A 603 -4.87 -4.03 -14.14
C PRO A 603 -4.84 -5.41 -14.80
N MET A 604 -5.01 -5.47 -16.12
CA MET A 604 -4.96 -6.76 -16.84
C MET A 604 -3.62 -7.46 -16.61
N TRP A 605 -2.53 -6.69 -16.59
CA TRP A 605 -1.23 -7.09 -16.06
C TRP A 605 -0.53 -5.90 -15.39
N PRO A 606 0.40 -6.13 -14.46
CA PRO A 606 1.29 -5.08 -13.93
C PRO A 606 2.08 -4.38 -15.04
N GLU A 607 2.21 -3.06 -14.97
CA GLU A 607 2.92 -2.25 -15.98
C GLU A 607 4.30 -2.80 -16.36
N GLY A 608 4.59 -2.73 -17.65
CA GLY A 608 5.78 -3.31 -18.28
C GLY A 608 5.42 -4.34 -19.36
N ILE A 609 6.39 -5.15 -19.76
CA ILE A 609 6.22 -6.19 -20.78
C ILE A 609 5.70 -7.47 -20.11
N PRO A 610 4.49 -7.97 -20.47
CA PRO A 610 3.83 -9.10 -19.79
C PRO A 610 4.62 -10.40 -19.76
N THR A 611 5.48 -10.63 -20.75
CA THR A 611 6.27 -11.87 -20.90
C THR A 611 7.53 -11.88 -20.04
N THR A 612 7.88 -10.76 -19.38
CA THR A 612 9.08 -10.69 -18.55
C THR A 612 8.95 -11.49 -17.25
N ALA A 613 10.08 -11.97 -16.74
CA ALA A 613 10.13 -12.77 -15.51
C ALA A 613 9.55 -12.03 -14.28
N ALA A 614 9.69 -10.70 -14.21
CA ALA A 614 9.16 -9.89 -13.12
C ALA A 614 7.62 -9.85 -13.16
N VAL A 615 7.05 -9.49 -14.32
CA VAL A 615 5.58 -9.42 -14.48
C VAL A 615 4.95 -10.81 -14.32
N GLN A 616 5.56 -11.85 -14.91
CA GLN A 616 5.08 -13.23 -14.76
C GLN A 616 5.12 -13.72 -13.31
N GLN A 617 6.14 -13.35 -12.52
CA GLN A 617 6.19 -13.75 -11.12
C GLN A 617 5.14 -13.02 -10.27
N ILE A 618 4.88 -11.74 -10.54
CA ILE A 618 3.81 -10.98 -9.87
C ILE A 618 2.44 -11.61 -10.17
N LEU A 619 2.17 -11.92 -11.44
CA LEU A 619 0.93 -12.60 -11.85
C LEU A 619 0.78 -13.98 -11.20
N PHE A 620 1.90 -14.70 -11.00
CA PHE A 620 1.89 -15.96 -10.27
C PHE A 620 1.43 -15.77 -8.82
N TRP A 621 1.96 -14.78 -8.10
CA TRP A 621 1.53 -14.47 -6.73
C TRP A 621 0.07 -14.02 -6.65
N GLN A 622 -0.40 -13.27 -7.63
CA GLN A 622 -1.80 -12.89 -7.74
C GLN A 622 -2.69 -14.12 -7.95
N GLY A 623 -2.30 -15.04 -8.84
CA GLY A 623 -2.99 -16.30 -9.07
C GLY A 623 -3.07 -17.16 -7.79
N GLN A 624 -1.98 -17.28 -7.03
CA GLN A 624 -1.98 -17.99 -5.74
C GLN A 624 -2.94 -17.33 -4.73
N THR A 625 -3.00 -16.00 -4.72
CA THR A 625 -3.90 -15.23 -3.86
C THR A 625 -5.37 -15.49 -4.23
N MET A 626 -5.71 -15.43 -5.52
CA MET A 626 -7.06 -15.73 -6.01
C MET A 626 -7.48 -17.17 -5.67
N SER A 627 -6.62 -18.16 -5.91
CA SER A 627 -6.91 -19.57 -5.61
C SER A 627 -7.18 -19.79 -4.12
N MET A 628 -6.40 -19.16 -3.24
CA MET A 628 -6.62 -19.24 -1.79
C MET A 628 -7.98 -18.65 -1.40
N MET A 629 -8.34 -17.49 -1.93
CA MET A 629 -9.61 -16.84 -1.58
C MET A 629 -10.82 -17.63 -2.08
N TYR A 630 -10.82 -18.05 -3.35
CA TYR A 630 -11.92 -18.82 -3.91
C TYR A 630 -12.08 -20.18 -3.24
N LYS A 631 -10.99 -20.83 -2.84
CA LYS A 631 -11.07 -22.08 -2.07
C LYS A 631 -11.75 -21.89 -0.72
N ILE A 632 -11.39 -20.85 0.03
CA ILE A 632 -12.04 -20.54 1.32
C ILE A 632 -13.55 -20.29 1.14
N ILE A 633 -13.95 -19.62 0.07
CA ILE A 633 -15.36 -19.32 -0.23
C ILE A 633 -16.10 -20.59 -0.64
N ALA A 634 -15.53 -21.41 -1.54
CA ALA A 634 -16.11 -22.67 -1.96
C ALA A 634 -16.32 -23.64 -0.78
N ASP A 635 -15.32 -23.76 0.10
CA ASP A 635 -15.42 -24.57 1.32
C ASP A 635 -16.55 -24.06 2.25
N ALA A 636 -16.76 -22.75 2.31
CA ALA A 636 -17.86 -22.16 3.08
C ALA A 636 -19.23 -22.50 2.46
N LEU A 637 -19.37 -22.42 1.12
CA LEU A 637 -20.60 -22.80 0.41
C LEU A 637 -20.93 -24.28 0.61
N GLU A 638 -19.94 -25.15 0.42
CA GLU A 638 -20.07 -26.60 0.63
C GLU A 638 -20.49 -26.92 2.07
N SER A 639 -19.84 -26.29 3.06
CA SER A 639 -20.17 -26.49 4.48
C SER A 639 -21.59 -26.06 4.87
N GLN A 640 -22.23 -25.21 4.06
CA GLN A 640 -23.63 -24.78 4.25
C GLN A 640 -24.62 -25.53 3.35
N GLY A 641 -24.16 -26.51 2.56
CA GLY A 641 -24.99 -27.26 1.63
C GLY A 641 -25.46 -26.44 0.40
N LEU A 642 -24.79 -25.33 0.08
CA LEU A 642 -25.11 -24.46 -1.04
C LEU A 642 -24.41 -24.92 -2.34
N VAL A 643 -24.67 -26.17 -2.74
CA VAL A 643 -23.97 -26.85 -3.86
C VAL A 643 -24.25 -26.26 -5.25
N ASP A 644 -25.35 -25.51 -5.38
CA ASP A 644 -25.74 -24.83 -6.63
C ASP A 644 -25.19 -23.40 -6.75
N SER A 645 -24.70 -22.82 -5.64
CA SER A 645 -24.10 -21.49 -5.64
C SER A 645 -22.68 -21.49 -6.19
N HIS A 646 -22.26 -20.37 -6.77
CA HIS A 646 -20.92 -20.19 -7.30
C HIS A 646 -20.11 -19.23 -6.43
N PRO A 647 -18.79 -19.44 -6.25
CA PRO A 647 -17.95 -18.46 -5.52
C PRO A 647 -18.01 -17.04 -6.11
N GLN A 648 -18.22 -16.92 -7.42
CA GLN A 648 -18.41 -15.64 -8.12
C GLN A 648 -19.76 -14.94 -7.87
N ASP A 649 -20.67 -15.57 -7.13
CA ASP A 649 -21.85 -14.87 -6.61
C ASP A 649 -21.47 -13.88 -5.49
N TYR A 650 -20.26 -14.03 -4.93
CA TYR A 650 -19.76 -13.27 -3.78
C TYR A 650 -18.44 -12.53 -4.04
N LEU A 651 -17.50 -13.10 -4.79
CA LEU A 651 -16.20 -12.47 -5.09
C LEU A 651 -15.96 -12.41 -6.59
N ASN A 652 -15.70 -11.22 -7.11
CA ASN A 652 -15.42 -11.05 -8.53
C ASN A 652 -14.19 -10.19 -8.77
N PHE A 653 -13.33 -10.67 -9.68
CA PHE A 653 -12.16 -9.93 -10.16
C PHE A 653 -12.41 -9.45 -11.59
N TYR A 654 -12.05 -8.19 -11.84
CA TYR A 654 -12.21 -7.50 -13.11
C TYR A 654 -10.90 -6.82 -13.51
N CYS A 655 -10.78 -6.50 -14.78
CA CYS A 655 -9.79 -5.55 -15.30
C CYS A 655 -10.47 -4.56 -16.24
N LEU A 656 -9.75 -3.50 -16.62
CA LEU A 656 -10.25 -2.48 -17.53
C LEU A 656 -9.58 -2.59 -18.91
N GLY A 657 -10.33 -2.31 -19.96
CA GLY A 657 -9.84 -2.33 -21.33
C GLY A 657 -10.60 -1.38 -22.22
N ARG A 658 -9.92 -0.92 -23.27
CA ARG A 658 -10.50 -0.07 -24.29
C ARG A 658 -10.26 -0.70 -25.66
N ARG A 659 -11.23 -0.52 -26.54
CA ARG A 659 -11.11 -0.79 -27.96
C ARG A 659 -11.78 0.36 -28.71
N GLU A 660 -11.10 0.89 -29.73
CA GLU A 660 -11.59 2.02 -30.53
C GLU A 660 -11.79 1.59 -31.98
N LEU A 661 -12.88 1.96 -32.61
CA LEU A 661 -13.08 1.71 -34.05
C LEU A 661 -12.06 2.47 -34.89
N ALA A 662 -11.66 1.89 -36.02
CA ALA A 662 -10.81 2.59 -36.99
C ALA A 662 -11.59 3.76 -37.64
N ALA A 663 -10.95 4.93 -37.74
CA ALA A 663 -11.54 6.09 -38.42
C ALA A 663 -11.68 5.87 -39.95
N THR A 664 -10.80 5.05 -40.55
CA THR A 664 -10.87 4.62 -41.95
C THR A 664 -10.41 3.15 -42.09
N PRO A 665 -10.98 2.36 -43.03
CA PRO A 665 -10.62 0.94 -43.21
C PRO A 665 -9.15 0.70 -43.58
N GLU A 666 -8.51 1.67 -44.25
CA GLU A 666 -7.15 1.55 -44.80
C GLU A 666 -6.03 1.66 -43.74
N ALA A 667 -6.33 2.16 -42.53
CA ALA A 667 -5.35 2.30 -41.44
C ALA A 667 -4.92 0.96 -40.79
N SER A 668 -5.51 -0.16 -41.23
CA SER A 668 -5.39 -1.50 -40.63
C SER A 668 -4.38 -2.43 -41.32
N LEU A 669 -3.74 -1.99 -42.41
CA LEU A 669 -2.89 -2.84 -43.26
C LEU A 669 -1.40 -2.78 -42.84
N CYS A 670 -1.08 -3.14 -41.61
CA CYS A 670 0.29 -3.49 -41.24
C CYS A 670 0.40 -5.03 -41.13
N ASN A 671 1.28 -5.64 -41.93
CA ASN A 671 1.59 -7.08 -41.85
C ASN A 671 2.60 -7.39 -40.72
N ASP A 672 2.66 -6.54 -39.69
CA ASP A 672 3.54 -6.73 -38.54
C ASP A 672 2.86 -7.63 -37.50
N ASN A 673 3.45 -8.80 -37.26
CA ASN A 673 3.00 -9.76 -36.24
C ASN A 673 3.61 -9.47 -34.85
N SER A 674 4.28 -8.33 -34.66
CA SER A 674 4.73 -7.89 -33.34
C SER A 674 3.55 -7.63 -32.40
N ALA A 675 3.81 -7.63 -31.09
CA ALA A 675 2.78 -7.31 -30.09
C ALA A 675 2.17 -5.91 -30.30
N LEU A 676 2.98 -4.95 -30.77
CA LEU A 676 2.52 -3.61 -31.12
C LEU A 676 1.62 -3.64 -32.36
N GLY A 677 2.07 -4.32 -33.43
CA GLY A 677 1.29 -4.47 -34.68
C GLY A 677 -0.06 -5.13 -34.43
N MET A 678 -0.12 -6.13 -33.56
CA MET A 678 -1.37 -6.80 -33.16
C MET A 678 -2.31 -5.90 -32.36
N ALA A 679 -1.79 -5.14 -31.38
CA ALA A 679 -2.59 -4.19 -30.59
C ALA A 679 -3.14 -3.04 -31.46
N GLN A 680 -2.37 -2.60 -32.46
CA GLN A 680 -2.80 -1.61 -33.45
C GLN A 680 -3.84 -2.17 -34.41
N LYS A 681 -3.62 -3.39 -34.92
CA LYS A 681 -4.56 -4.07 -35.81
C LYS A 681 -5.92 -4.27 -35.16
N HIS A 682 -5.96 -4.74 -33.92
CA HIS A 682 -7.22 -4.95 -33.18
C HIS A 682 -7.73 -3.69 -32.48
N ARG A 683 -6.96 -2.60 -32.54
CA ARG A 683 -7.25 -1.29 -31.95
C ARG A 683 -7.68 -1.35 -30.48
N ARG A 684 -7.00 -2.19 -29.70
CA ARG A 684 -7.34 -2.43 -28.30
C ARG A 684 -6.11 -2.42 -27.41
N PHE A 685 -6.31 -2.02 -26.16
CA PHE A 685 -5.31 -2.14 -25.11
C PHE A 685 -5.97 -2.09 -23.72
N MET A 686 -5.26 -2.54 -22.69
CA MET A 686 -5.75 -2.40 -21.33
C MET A 686 -5.80 -0.92 -20.92
N ILE A 687 -6.78 -0.56 -20.10
CA ILE A 687 -6.74 0.65 -19.31
C ILE A 687 -6.01 0.28 -18.02
N TYR A 688 -4.91 0.97 -17.73
CA TYR A 688 -4.07 0.61 -16.60
C TYR A 688 -4.68 1.12 -15.30
N VAL A 689 -5.13 0.18 -14.46
CA VAL A 689 -5.64 0.46 -13.12
C VAL A 689 -4.45 0.72 -12.20
N HIS A 690 -4.12 1.99 -12.01
CA HIS A 690 -3.14 2.42 -11.03
C HIS A 690 -3.78 2.85 -9.71
N SER A 691 -5.11 2.85 -9.61
CA SER A 691 -5.88 3.09 -8.38
C SER A 691 -5.30 2.39 -7.15
N LYS A 692 -5.46 3.00 -5.97
CA LYS A 692 -5.28 2.35 -4.66
C LYS A 692 -6.38 2.80 -3.70
N GLY A 693 -7.58 2.23 -3.86
CA GLY A 693 -8.74 2.60 -3.07
C GLY A 693 -9.67 1.45 -2.72
N MET A 694 -10.50 1.70 -1.72
CA MET A 694 -11.55 0.78 -1.25
C MET A 694 -12.76 1.57 -0.78
N VAL A 695 -13.94 1.22 -1.27
CA VAL A 695 -15.25 1.68 -0.78
C VAL A 695 -15.91 0.53 -0.02
N VAL A 696 -16.46 0.84 1.16
CA VAL A 696 -17.16 -0.13 2.01
C VAL A 696 -18.55 0.41 2.31
N ASP A 697 -19.57 -0.39 1.95
CA ASP A 697 -20.98 -0.16 2.26
C ASP A 697 -21.53 1.21 1.83
N ASP A 698 -20.92 1.84 0.82
CA ASP A 698 -21.24 3.22 0.36
C ASP A 698 -21.15 4.31 1.46
N GLU A 699 -20.54 4.02 2.62
CA GLU A 699 -20.38 4.96 3.74
C GLU A 699 -18.93 5.33 4.04
N TYR A 700 -17.97 4.42 3.78
CA TYR A 700 -16.57 4.63 4.13
C TYR A 700 -15.67 4.40 2.93
N VAL A 701 -14.68 5.28 2.76
CA VAL A 701 -13.72 5.22 1.66
C VAL A 701 -12.28 5.31 2.16
N VAL A 702 -11.40 4.50 1.58
CA VAL A 702 -9.93 4.59 1.74
C VAL A 702 -9.33 4.93 0.38
N ILE A 703 -8.49 5.98 0.33
CA ILE A 703 -7.74 6.37 -0.88
C ILE A 703 -6.31 6.73 -0.46
N GLY A 704 -5.32 6.28 -1.23
CA GLY A 704 -3.93 6.60 -0.96
C GLY A 704 -2.97 6.10 -2.03
N SER A 705 -1.73 5.85 -1.62
CA SER A 705 -0.66 5.35 -2.50
C SER A 705 -0.38 3.85 -2.34
N ALA A 706 -0.94 3.20 -1.31
CA ALA A 706 -0.60 1.85 -0.90
C ALA A 706 -1.31 0.77 -1.72
N ASN A 707 -0.52 -0.06 -2.40
CA ASN A 707 -1.02 -1.22 -3.12
C ASN A 707 -1.40 -2.37 -2.17
N ILE A 708 -2.28 -3.30 -2.58
CA ILE A 708 -2.53 -4.53 -1.82
C ILE A 708 -1.41 -5.53 -2.13
N ASN A 709 -0.25 -5.28 -1.53
CA ASN A 709 0.93 -6.14 -1.58
C ASN A 709 1.76 -5.96 -0.30
N GLN A 710 2.73 -6.83 -0.06
CA GLN A 710 3.59 -6.76 1.12
C GLN A 710 4.47 -5.51 1.10
N ARG A 711 4.97 -5.09 -0.07
CA ARG A 711 5.72 -3.83 -0.27
C ARG A 711 5.02 -2.60 0.35
N SER A 712 3.71 -2.48 0.20
CA SER A 712 2.98 -1.32 0.70
C SER A 712 2.43 -1.53 2.11
N MET A 713 2.03 -2.75 2.46
CA MET A 713 1.32 -3.05 3.71
C MET A 713 2.25 -3.32 4.92
N GLU A 714 3.54 -3.59 4.70
CA GLU A 714 4.45 -3.99 5.80
C GLU A 714 4.86 -2.82 6.71
N GLY A 715 4.82 -1.57 6.24
CA GLY A 715 5.25 -0.39 6.99
C GLY A 715 6.76 -0.12 6.96
N SER A 716 7.60 -1.15 6.80
CA SER A 716 9.06 -1.03 6.74
C SER A 716 9.69 -1.17 5.34
N ARG A 717 8.89 -1.42 4.30
CA ARG A 717 9.36 -1.50 2.90
C ARG A 717 9.25 -0.12 2.24
N ASP A 718 8.30 0.06 1.34
CA ASP A 718 8.01 1.35 0.73
C ASP A 718 7.31 2.26 1.73
N THR A 719 7.49 3.57 1.57
CA THR A 719 6.70 4.52 2.37
C THR A 719 5.43 4.91 1.65
N GLU A 720 4.29 4.76 2.32
CA GLU A 720 2.95 5.03 1.77
C GLU A 720 2.16 5.98 2.65
N ILE A 721 1.10 6.57 2.10
CA ILE A 721 0.12 7.39 2.82
C ILE A 721 -1.27 7.10 2.27
N ALA A 722 -2.28 7.11 3.14
CA ALA A 722 -3.68 7.02 2.75
C ALA A 722 -4.54 7.85 3.71
N MET A 723 -5.72 8.23 3.26
CA MET A 723 -6.81 8.65 4.14
C MET A 723 -7.85 7.55 4.23
N GLY A 724 -8.55 7.47 5.35
CA GLY A 724 -9.89 6.88 5.42
C GLY A 724 -10.88 7.90 5.93
N ALA A 725 -12.06 7.95 5.33
CA ALA A 725 -13.03 9.00 5.57
C ALA A 725 -14.47 8.50 5.41
N TYR A 726 -15.38 9.16 6.11
CA TYR A 726 -16.84 8.99 5.98
C TYR A 726 -17.57 10.30 6.29
N GLN A 727 -18.83 10.38 5.88
CA GLN A 727 -19.73 11.47 6.26
C GLN A 727 -20.63 11.00 7.41
N PRO A 728 -20.59 11.62 8.60
CA PRO A 728 -21.35 11.16 9.77
C PRO A 728 -22.87 11.17 9.56
N HIS A 729 -23.38 12.02 8.66
CA HIS A 729 -24.80 12.13 8.32
C HIS A 729 -25.28 11.16 7.22
N HIS A 730 -24.36 10.40 6.63
CA HIS A 730 -24.63 9.43 5.57
C HIS A 730 -24.01 8.08 5.93
N THR A 731 -24.54 7.46 6.99
CA THR A 731 -24.10 6.13 7.46
C THR A 731 -25.29 5.19 7.57
N SER A 732 -25.03 3.88 7.48
CA SER A 732 -26.07 2.85 7.62
C SER A 732 -26.73 2.81 9.00
N ALA A 733 -26.10 3.44 10.00
CA ALA A 733 -26.61 3.55 11.37
C ALA A 733 -27.44 4.82 11.62
N GLY A 734 -27.59 5.71 10.63
CA GLY A 734 -28.32 6.97 10.78
C GLY A 734 -29.85 6.83 10.72
N ASP A 735 -30.55 7.87 11.16
CA ASP A 735 -32.02 7.91 11.33
C ASP A 735 -32.84 7.86 10.01
N ARG A 736 -32.20 7.74 8.84
CA ARG A 736 -32.86 7.89 7.53
C ARG A 736 -33.53 6.62 6.99
N GLY A 737 -33.35 5.47 7.64
CA GLY A 737 -34.09 4.23 7.30
C GLY A 737 -33.76 3.58 5.94
N GLY A 738 -32.67 3.98 5.27
CA GLY A 738 -32.23 3.48 3.96
C GLY A 738 -30.70 3.45 3.81
N PRO A 739 -30.17 2.87 2.70
CA PRO A 739 -28.72 2.83 2.46
C PRO A 739 -28.15 4.25 2.30
N PRO A 740 -26.89 4.49 2.71
CA PRO A 740 -26.28 5.81 2.63
C PRO A 740 -26.17 6.29 1.17
N ARG A 741 -26.58 7.53 0.89
CA ARG A 741 -26.44 8.14 -0.45
C ARG A 741 -25.72 9.48 -0.43
N GLY A 742 -24.65 9.55 0.36
CA GLY A 742 -23.73 10.68 0.38
C GLY A 742 -22.73 10.66 -0.79
N GLN A 743 -21.67 11.43 -0.65
CA GLN A 743 -20.59 11.55 -1.63
C GLN A 743 -19.85 10.22 -1.89
N VAL A 744 -19.73 9.32 -0.90
CA VAL A 744 -19.10 8.00 -1.09
C VAL A 744 -19.91 7.14 -2.07
N TYR A 745 -21.24 7.07 -1.89
CA TYR A 745 -22.17 6.47 -2.84
C TYR A 745 -22.07 7.12 -4.23
N GLY A 746 -22.08 8.45 -4.28
CA GLY A 746 -21.98 9.22 -5.53
C GLY A 746 -20.70 8.88 -6.31
N TYR A 747 -19.58 8.84 -5.61
CA TYR A 747 -18.28 8.47 -6.17
C TYR A 747 -18.26 7.04 -6.70
N ARG A 748 -18.78 6.07 -5.94
CA ARG A 748 -18.83 4.66 -6.37
C ARG A 748 -19.76 4.46 -7.56
N MET A 749 -20.93 5.13 -7.59
CA MET A 749 -21.81 5.15 -8.78
C MET A 749 -21.12 5.79 -9.99
N SER A 750 -20.32 6.82 -9.79
CA SER A 750 -19.58 7.52 -10.86
C SER A 750 -18.50 6.63 -11.48
N LEU A 751 -17.70 5.94 -10.66
CA LEU A 751 -16.75 4.92 -11.12
C LEU A 751 -17.46 3.81 -11.89
N TRP A 752 -18.61 3.34 -11.40
CA TRP A 752 -19.37 2.31 -12.10
C TRP A 752 -19.98 2.83 -13.41
N ALA A 753 -20.40 4.09 -13.47
CA ALA A 753 -20.90 4.68 -14.71
C ALA A 753 -19.79 4.73 -15.77
N GLU A 754 -18.57 5.12 -15.40
CA GLU A 754 -17.40 5.04 -16.28
C GLU A 754 -17.17 3.58 -16.75
N HIS A 755 -16.97 2.66 -15.81
CA HIS A 755 -16.57 1.28 -16.12
C HIS A 755 -17.64 0.50 -16.87
N LEU A 756 -18.93 0.76 -16.62
CA LEU A 756 -20.05 0.03 -17.20
C LEU A 756 -20.68 0.73 -18.42
N GLY A 757 -20.07 1.80 -18.94
CA GLY A 757 -20.48 2.41 -20.20
C GLY A 757 -21.66 3.37 -20.08
N GLY A 758 -21.64 4.24 -19.08
CA GLY A 758 -22.70 5.21 -18.78
C GLY A 758 -23.96 4.61 -18.14
N ARG A 759 -23.96 3.30 -17.85
CA ARG A 759 -25.12 2.62 -17.26
C ARG A 759 -25.27 3.03 -15.78
N ALA A 760 -26.34 3.76 -15.47
CA ALA A 760 -26.75 4.07 -14.09
C ALA A 760 -28.05 3.30 -13.75
N GLU A 761 -28.01 1.97 -13.84
CA GLU A 761 -29.17 1.12 -13.58
C GLU A 761 -29.55 1.11 -12.09
N GLU A 762 -30.84 0.92 -11.78
CA GLU A 762 -31.36 0.91 -10.41
C GLU A 762 -30.70 -0.17 -9.53
N TRP A 763 -30.35 -1.32 -10.12
CA TRP A 763 -29.73 -2.45 -9.42
C TRP A 763 -28.35 -2.10 -8.84
N PHE A 764 -27.62 -1.17 -9.48
CA PHE A 764 -26.30 -0.72 -9.01
C PHE A 764 -26.37 0.08 -7.71
N ARG A 765 -27.57 0.45 -7.26
CA ARG A 765 -27.82 1.11 -5.97
C ARG A 765 -27.80 0.12 -4.78
N ARG A 766 -27.76 -1.19 -5.05
CA ARG A 766 -27.68 -2.26 -4.04
C ARG A 766 -26.58 -3.25 -4.44
N PRO A 767 -25.29 -2.86 -4.30
CA PRO A 767 -24.17 -3.66 -4.78
C PRO A 767 -24.06 -5.03 -4.09
N GLU A 768 -24.64 -5.21 -2.92
CA GLU A 768 -24.66 -6.52 -2.28
C GLU A 768 -25.59 -7.48 -3.00
N SER A 769 -26.63 -7.04 -3.71
CA SER A 769 -27.70 -7.91 -4.24
C SER A 769 -27.23 -8.88 -5.33
N GLU A 770 -27.91 -10.03 -5.45
CA GLU A 770 -27.57 -11.04 -6.47
C GLU A 770 -27.77 -10.51 -7.89
N GLU A 771 -28.86 -9.76 -8.10
CA GLU A 771 -29.16 -9.15 -9.38
C GLU A 771 -28.08 -8.14 -9.78
N CYS A 772 -27.57 -7.34 -8.83
CA CYS A 772 -26.47 -6.44 -9.11
C CYS A 772 -25.19 -7.19 -9.54
N VAL A 773 -24.76 -8.19 -8.77
CA VAL A 773 -23.59 -9.04 -9.13
C VAL A 773 -23.78 -9.66 -10.51
N ARG A 774 -24.96 -10.21 -10.79
CA ARG A 774 -25.29 -10.84 -12.07
C ARG A 774 -25.20 -9.84 -13.23
N ARG A 775 -25.71 -8.61 -13.06
CA ARG A 775 -25.67 -7.55 -14.07
C ARG A 775 -24.26 -7.05 -14.36
N VAL A 776 -23.48 -6.82 -13.30
CA VAL A 776 -22.06 -6.42 -13.44
C VAL A 776 -21.27 -7.51 -14.14
N ASN A 777 -21.44 -8.78 -13.74
CA ASN A 777 -20.77 -9.91 -14.38
C ASN A 777 -21.20 -10.09 -15.84
N ALA A 778 -22.48 -9.91 -16.17
CA ALA A 778 -22.97 -9.99 -17.54
C ALA A 778 -22.36 -8.88 -18.42
N ALA A 779 -22.31 -7.65 -17.93
CA ALA A 779 -21.67 -6.54 -18.63
C ALA A 779 -20.16 -6.78 -18.82
N ALA A 780 -19.48 -7.29 -17.78
CA ALA A 780 -18.06 -7.60 -17.83
C ALA A 780 -17.71 -8.74 -18.80
N GLU A 781 -18.59 -9.74 -18.93
CA GLU A 781 -18.48 -10.81 -19.92
C GLU A 781 -18.75 -10.31 -21.35
N GLU A 782 -19.79 -9.48 -21.53
CA GLU A 782 -20.11 -8.83 -22.82
C GLU A 782 -18.92 -8.00 -23.31
N ASN A 783 -18.37 -7.15 -22.45
CA ASN A 783 -17.22 -6.31 -22.76
C ASN A 783 -15.96 -7.14 -23.05
N TRP A 784 -15.70 -8.22 -22.30
CA TRP A 784 -14.57 -9.11 -22.59
C TRP A 784 -14.69 -9.75 -23.98
N ARG A 785 -15.86 -10.28 -24.33
CA ARG A 785 -16.10 -10.89 -25.65
C ARG A 785 -15.88 -9.89 -26.78
N ALA A 786 -16.44 -8.68 -26.64
CA ALA A 786 -16.23 -7.58 -27.59
C ALA A 786 -14.75 -7.18 -27.69
N TYR A 787 -14.05 -7.11 -26.55
CA TYR A 787 -12.63 -6.78 -26.49
C TYR A 787 -11.77 -7.81 -27.22
N VAL A 788 -12.00 -9.12 -27.01
CA VAL A 788 -11.20 -10.18 -27.63
C VAL A 788 -11.60 -10.55 -29.06
N SER A 789 -12.74 -10.05 -29.55
CA SER A 789 -13.27 -10.41 -30.87
C SER A 789 -12.27 -10.12 -32.01
N PRO A 790 -12.16 -11.02 -33.00
CA PRO A 790 -11.32 -10.79 -34.18
C PRO A 790 -11.91 -9.74 -35.14
N ASP A 791 -13.22 -9.52 -35.14
CA ASP A 791 -13.86 -8.59 -36.07
C ASP A 791 -13.84 -7.16 -35.52
N ASP A 792 -13.68 -6.17 -36.41
CA ASP A 792 -13.64 -4.74 -36.07
C ASP A 792 -14.95 -4.06 -36.51
N THR A 793 -16.05 -4.41 -35.85
CA THR A 793 -17.38 -3.83 -36.13
C THR A 793 -17.92 -3.03 -34.94
N ALA A 794 -18.78 -2.05 -35.21
CA ALA A 794 -19.41 -1.25 -34.16
C ALA A 794 -20.27 -2.08 -33.18
N ALA A 795 -20.84 -3.21 -33.65
CA ALA A 795 -21.57 -4.15 -32.80
C ALA A 795 -20.67 -4.88 -31.80
N GLU A 796 -19.35 -4.89 -32.05
CA GLU A 796 -18.35 -5.61 -31.27
C GLU A 796 -17.36 -4.67 -30.56
N THR A 797 -17.71 -3.39 -30.43
CA THR A 797 -16.99 -2.46 -29.55
C THR A 797 -17.53 -2.60 -28.12
N PRO A 798 -16.67 -2.75 -27.09
CA PRO A 798 -17.09 -2.79 -25.70
C PRO A 798 -17.93 -1.56 -25.35
N ARG A 799 -19.08 -1.79 -24.72
CA ARG A 799 -19.99 -0.70 -24.31
C ARG A 799 -19.45 0.08 -23.11
N GLY A 800 -18.68 -0.59 -22.26
CA GLY A 800 -17.92 0.00 -21.16
C GLY A 800 -16.50 -0.56 -21.10
N HIS A 801 -15.75 -0.23 -20.05
CA HIS A 801 -14.37 -0.64 -19.87
C HIS A 801 -14.20 -1.87 -18.98
N LEU A 802 -15.15 -2.14 -18.09
CA LEU A 802 -15.08 -3.27 -17.15
C LEU A 802 -15.14 -4.58 -17.90
N MET A 803 -14.13 -5.41 -17.72
CA MET A 803 -14.07 -6.78 -18.24
C MET A 803 -13.87 -7.75 -17.10
N ARG A 804 -14.39 -8.97 -17.26
CA ARG A 804 -14.01 -10.04 -16.33
C ARG A 804 -12.49 -10.21 -16.39
N TYR A 805 -11.86 -10.45 -15.25
CA TYR A 805 -10.47 -10.86 -15.27
C TYR A 805 -10.37 -12.23 -15.99
N PRO A 806 -9.38 -12.47 -16.87
CA PRO A 806 -9.37 -13.63 -17.79
C PRO A 806 -9.03 -14.98 -17.14
N VAL A 807 -9.65 -15.26 -16.00
CA VAL A 807 -9.56 -16.52 -15.26
C VAL A 807 -10.91 -17.23 -15.26
N LYS A 808 -10.84 -18.56 -15.24
CA LYS A 808 -11.96 -19.45 -14.97
C LYS A 808 -11.93 -19.81 -13.49
N VAL A 809 -13.07 -19.74 -12.84
CA VAL A 809 -13.27 -20.16 -11.46
C VAL A 809 -14.27 -21.31 -11.47
N ASP A 810 -13.90 -22.43 -10.90
CA ASP A 810 -14.76 -23.60 -10.75
C ASP A 810 -15.52 -23.56 -9.40
N ARG A 811 -16.60 -24.33 -9.30
CA ARG A 811 -17.47 -24.36 -8.09
C ARG A 811 -16.73 -24.80 -6.82
N ASP A 812 -15.68 -25.60 -6.96
CA ASP A 812 -14.82 -26.07 -5.87
C ASP A 812 -13.73 -25.04 -5.46
N GLY A 813 -13.73 -23.87 -6.11
CA GLY A 813 -12.76 -22.80 -5.91
C GLY A 813 -11.49 -22.95 -6.75
N GLY A 814 -11.42 -23.93 -7.65
CA GLY A 814 -10.32 -24.07 -8.60
C GLY A 814 -10.20 -22.82 -9.50
N VAL A 815 -8.98 -22.31 -9.67
CA VAL A 815 -8.69 -21.16 -10.54
C VAL A 815 -7.79 -21.60 -11.68
N GLY A 816 -8.26 -21.42 -12.90
CA GLY A 816 -7.53 -21.70 -14.14
C GLY A 816 -7.54 -20.51 -15.09
N PRO A 817 -6.74 -20.53 -16.17
CA PRO A 817 -6.91 -19.57 -17.25
C PRO A 817 -8.29 -19.74 -17.91
N LEU A 818 -8.82 -18.66 -18.47
CA LEU A 818 -9.99 -18.77 -19.34
C LEU A 818 -9.63 -19.60 -20.59
N PRO A 819 -10.43 -20.60 -21.00
CA PRO A 819 -10.10 -21.46 -22.14
C PRO A 819 -9.85 -20.67 -23.43
N GLY A 820 -8.74 -20.94 -24.12
CA GLY A 820 -8.33 -20.22 -25.33
C GLY A 820 -7.69 -18.85 -25.07
N HIS A 821 -7.56 -18.46 -23.80
CA HIS A 821 -6.96 -17.21 -23.35
C HIS A 821 -5.94 -17.47 -22.22
N GLU A 822 -5.10 -18.50 -22.39
CA GLU A 822 -4.01 -18.82 -21.46
C GLU A 822 -2.96 -17.70 -21.38
N CYS A 823 -2.85 -16.92 -22.46
CA CYS A 823 -2.05 -15.71 -22.55
C CYS A 823 -2.90 -14.47 -22.81
N PHE A 824 -2.38 -13.29 -22.45
CA PHE A 824 -3.08 -12.03 -22.75
C PHE A 824 -3.16 -11.78 -24.27
N PRO A 825 -4.28 -11.22 -24.75
CA PRO A 825 -4.47 -10.91 -26.17
C PRO A 825 -3.41 -9.93 -26.67
N ASP A 826 -2.91 -10.17 -27.89
CA ASP A 826 -1.91 -9.37 -28.64
C ASP A 826 -0.49 -9.34 -28.05
N VAL A 827 -0.35 -9.29 -26.71
CA VAL A 827 0.93 -9.05 -26.03
C VAL A 827 1.58 -10.33 -25.46
N GLY A 828 0.83 -11.43 -25.38
CA GLY A 828 1.30 -12.68 -24.81
C GLY A 828 1.49 -12.62 -23.28
N GLY A 829 2.28 -13.56 -22.75
CA GLY A 829 2.49 -13.72 -21.30
C GLY A 829 1.31 -14.45 -20.64
N LYS A 830 1.59 -15.39 -19.74
CA LYS A 830 0.56 -16.23 -19.13
C LYS A 830 -0.30 -15.42 -18.16
N VAL A 831 -1.61 -15.59 -18.22
CA VAL A 831 -2.58 -14.87 -17.35
C VAL A 831 -2.35 -15.19 -15.86
N LEU A 832 -2.07 -16.45 -15.55
CA LEU A 832 -1.75 -16.90 -14.18
C LEU A 832 -0.25 -16.81 -13.84
N GLY A 833 0.55 -16.18 -14.71
CA GLY A 833 1.97 -15.98 -14.51
C GLY A 833 2.81 -17.26 -14.50
N ALA A 834 4.06 -17.09 -14.10
CA ALA A 834 5.03 -18.17 -13.93
C ALA A 834 6.08 -17.77 -12.90
N GLN A 835 6.61 -18.76 -12.18
CA GLN A 835 7.72 -18.54 -11.26
C GLN A 835 9.01 -18.18 -12.00
N SER A 836 9.85 -17.41 -11.32
CA SER A 836 11.18 -17.05 -11.78
C SER A 836 12.19 -17.19 -10.64
N SER A 837 13.48 -16.98 -10.93
CA SER A 837 14.56 -16.97 -9.93
C SER A 837 14.67 -15.64 -9.16
N LEU A 838 13.77 -14.69 -9.41
CA LEU A 838 13.78 -13.40 -8.72
C LEU A 838 13.38 -13.56 -7.24
N PRO A 839 14.07 -12.89 -6.31
CA PRO A 839 13.69 -12.91 -4.90
C PRO A 839 12.27 -12.40 -4.66
N ASP A 840 11.48 -13.13 -3.88
CA ASP A 840 10.09 -12.76 -3.54
C ASP A 840 9.98 -11.32 -3.01
N ALA A 841 10.96 -10.84 -2.24
CA ALA A 841 10.96 -9.48 -1.69
C ALA A 841 10.91 -8.36 -2.75
N LEU A 842 11.25 -8.66 -4.02
CA LEU A 842 11.12 -7.72 -5.14
C LEU A 842 9.70 -7.65 -5.68
N THR A 843 9.03 -8.80 -5.74
CA THR A 843 7.77 -9.01 -6.48
C THR A 843 6.56 -9.20 -5.58
N THR A 844 6.72 -9.03 -4.26
CA THR A 844 5.67 -9.23 -3.25
C THR A 844 5.26 -8.03 -2.44
#